data_AF-A0A2D7J207-F1
#
_entry.id   AF-A0A2D7J207-F1
#
_cell.length_a   1.000
_cell.length_b   1.000
_cell.length_c   1.000
_cell.angle_alpha   90.00
_cell.angle_beta   90.00
_cell.angle_gamma   90.00
#
_symmetry.space_group_name_H-M   'P 1'
#
loop_
_entity.id
_entity.type
_entity.pdbx_description
1 polymer ?
#
loop_
_entity_poly.entity_id
_entity_poly.type
_entity_poly.pdbx_seq_one_letter_code
_entity_poly.pdbx_strand_id
1 'polypeptide(L)'
;MAQASTSLAPQTTTKSKNNTADLFEYLMPEDPNGARAAAVWNQLAPNMEGILERFYERLGKTPHLASRLNNSTRTAKDLAKSQTGHWQNVFTGHDMRTFERDARKVGSAHVRIGLTSDWFIAGYGRVLMDAIPAVMKAHRFTPHRATEALQILVARMFMDMALGNESYSSQMTDQDAIEWREDSDYHTLKTISGAMTDLNQVTLNIALLSDSTSRSTSSSESVAAAVEELVSSIQQLSETSQNAADAAADTNKRLEEGVQGVVKARQAINTVSEAADRSNESLSSLQDAAREINDVMSVIQSIADQTNLLALNATIEAARAGEAGKGFAVVASEVKALANQTASATDDVAARIQTLQDEISRISSNFQATQNAIETGEETLTNASEQIETAGYQMNSVAGRMSEVAQILEQQEASSTEISGHIAGISDLARDNAESLNSISDSLQDSNDQLSKSATKWFKNSSGRSLCEMAKIDHTLFKKRAIDTVLGRGSWTAADVPDNHSCRLGKWYDGIEDADLRQTDAFKTLDKHHHDVHHAAVDALKASASGDRNAALDLLKKLDTASNEVTKRLDEMSAFLHSKESIEERRKRERVQVEGKPIQMHGDGKTVPAIVVDEGPRGIGVEGVSQSDVGQVFTLNYNGEREGVVRWASGKRGGIEFDD
;
A
#
# COMPACT_ATOMS: atom_id res chain seq x y z
N MET A 1 12.60 28.02 7.36
CA MET A 1 12.10 29.40 7.19
C MET A 1 11.23 29.73 8.39
N ALA A 2 11.74 30.59 9.27
CA ALA A 2 11.04 31.03 10.46
C ALA A 2 10.06 32.16 10.07
N GLN A 3 8.76 31.95 10.28
CA GLN A 3 7.77 33.02 10.28
C GLN A 3 7.05 33.04 11.62
N ALA A 4 7.08 34.23 12.21
CA ALA A 4 6.61 34.62 13.52
C ALA A 4 5.18 34.14 13.81
N SER A 5 5.06 33.22 14.76
CA SER A 5 3.83 33.06 15.53
C SER A 5 3.82 34.15 16.60
N THR A 6 3.19 35.28 16.30
CA THR A 6 2.84 36.29 17.30
C THR A 6 1.84 35.69 18.27
N SER A 7 2.37 35.10 19.35
CA SER A 7 1.63 34.79 20.55
C SER A 7 1.02 36.09 21.10
N LEU A 8 -0.28 36.25 20.90
CA LEU A 8 -1.09 37.15 21.72
C LEU A 8 -1.12 36.54 23.12
N ALA A 9 -0.12 36.90 23.94
CA ALA A 9 -0.16 36.66 25.38
C ALA A 9 -1.47 37.25 25.94
N PRO A 10 -2.15 36.57 26.87
CA PRO A 10 -3.30 37.16 27.53
C PRO A 10 -2.80 38.40 28.27
N GLN A 11 -3.24 39.59 27.85
CA GLN A 11 -2.98 40.81 28.60
C GLN A 11 -3.57 40.58 30.00
N THR A 12 -2.68 40.51 30.97
CA THR A 12 -2.99 40.41 32.38
C THR A 12 -3.92 41.57 32.74
N THR A 13 -5.10 41.22 33.23
CA THR A 13 -6.18 42.07 33.73
C THR A 13 -5.74 42.93 34.93
N THR A 14 -4.85 43.90 34.68
CA THR A 14 -4.31 44.83 35.70
C THR A 14 -4.71 46.29 35.44
N LYS A 15 -5.88 46.52 34.83
CA LYS A 15 -6.39 47.88 34.53
C LYS A 15 -7.82 48.20 35.01
N SER A 16 -8.32 47.52 36.06
CA SER A 16 -9.67 47.84 36.57
C SER A 16 -9.68 48.84 37.75
N LYS A 17 -8.63 48.92 38.58
CA LYS A 17 -8.72 49.66 39.86
C LYS A 17 -8.66 51.19 39.78
N ASN A 18 -8.07 51.79 38.72
CA ASN A 18 -7.94 53.25 38.62
C ASN A 18 -8.98 53.92 37.70
N ASN A 19 -9.59 53.18 36.77
CA ASN A 19 -10.43 53.79 35.72
C ASN A 19 -11.70 54.46 36.27
N THR A 20 -12.31 53.91 37.34
CA THR A 20 -13.53 54.48 37.91
C THR A 20 -13.29 55.76 38.73
N ALA A 21 -12.18 55.83 39.45
CA ALA A 21 -11.79 57.04 40.18
C ALA A 21 -11.47 58.18 39.20
N ASP A 22 -10.74 57.88 38.12
CA ASP A 22 -10.41 58.84 37.06
C ASP A 22 -11.66 59.34 36.33
N LEU A 23 -12.61 58.44 36.00
CA LEU A 23 -13.90 58.82 35.44
C LEU A 23 -14.68 59.73 36.39
N PHE A 24 -14.64 59.44 37.69
CA PHE A 24 -15.33 60.24 38.69
C PHE A 24 -14.73 61.63 38.81
N GLU A 25 -13.41 61.75 38.87
CA GLU A 25 -12.72 63.04 38.87
C GLU A 25 -12.97 63.85 37.59
N TYR A 26 -13.04 63.18 36.43
CA TYR A 26 -13.27 63.85 35.15
C TYR A 26 -14.70 64.36 34.96
N LEU A 27 -15.72 63.56 35.33
CA LEU A 27 -17.13 63.86 35.03
C LEU A 27 -17.84 64.60 36.16
N MET A 28 -17.46 64.37 37.42
CA MET A 28 -18.23 64.86 38.56
C MET A 28 -17.87 66.31 38.91
N PRO A 29 -18.85 67.22 39.00
CA PRO A 29 -18.59 68.56 39.52
C PRO A 29 -18.17 68.51 41.00
N GLU A 30 -17.46 69.54 41.48
CA GLU A 30 -17.02 69.64 42.88
C GLU A 30 -18.21 69.53 43.86
N ASP A 31 -18.36 68.36 44.48
CA ASP A 31 -19.35 68.07 45.51
C ASP A 31 -18.79 67.04 46.51
N PRO A 32 -17.79 67.42 47.34
CA PRO A 32 -16.98 66.48 48.13
C PRO A 32 -17.78 65.61 49.10
N ASN A 33 -18.95 66.10 49.53
CA ASN A 33 -19.81 65.43 50.51
C ASN A 33 -21.11 64.88 49.88
N GLY A 34 -21.28 64.96 48.56
CA GLY A 34 -22.53 64.57 47.89
C GLY A 34 -23.76 65.40 48.29
N ALA A 35 -23.57 66.49 49.03
CA ALA A 35 -24.65 67.29 49.60
C ALA A 35 -25.44 68.01 48.49
N ARG A 36 -24.76 68.42 47.42
CA ARG A 36 -25.43 69.05 46.26
C ARG A 36 -26.21 67.99 45.47
N ALA A 37 -25.67 66.79 45.29
CA ALA A 37 -26.39 65.67 44.68
C ALA A 37 -27.64 65.26 45.48
N ALA A 38 -27.55 65.19 46.81
CA ALA A 38 -28.72 64.93 47.66
C ALA A 38 -29.77 66.06 47.57
N ALA A 39 -29.33 67.32 47.46
CA ALA A 39 -30.24 68.45 47.25
C ALA A 39 -30.97 68.36 45.90
N VAL A 40 -30.28 67.96 44.83
CA VAL A 40 -30.89 67.71 43.51
C VAL A 40 -31.89 66.56 43.58
N TRP A 41 -31.58 65.48 44.31
CA TRP A 41 -32.53 64.39 44.53
C TRP A 41 -33.80 64.87 45.23
N ASN A 42 -33.70 65.67 46.29
CA ASN A 42 -34.88 66.16 47.01
C ASN A 42 -35.83 66.97 46.11
N GLN A 43 -35.32 67.58 45.03
CA GLN A 43 -36.12 68.29 44.04
C GLN A 43 -36.78 67.34 43.02
N LEU A 44 -36.08 66.26 42.68
CA LEU A 44 -36.53 65.25 41.73
C LEU A 44 -37.48 64.21 42.33
N ALA A 45 -37.27 63.84 43.60
CA ALA A 45 -37.95 62.75 44.29
C ALA A 45 -39.49 62.82 44.20
N PRO A 46 -40.15 63.99 44.34
CA PRO A 46 -41.61 64.08 44.22
C PRO A 46 -42.14 63.73 42.82
N ASN A 47 -41.30 63.81 41.78
CA ASN A 47 -41.68 63.57 40.39
C ASN A 47 -41.09 62.28 39.81
N MET A 48 -40.07 61.69 40.45
CA MET A 48 -39.26 60.61 39.86
C MET A 48 -40.06 59.34 39.58
N GLU A 49 -40.91 58.89 40.51
CA GLU A 49 -41.74 57.69 40.32
C GLU A 49 -42.67 57.87 39.11
N GLY A 50 -43.31 59.04 38.97
CA GLY A 50 -44.17 59.35 37.82
C GLY A 50 -43.41 59.52 36.51
N ILE A 51 -42.16 59.99 36.54
CA ILE A 51 -41.27 60.02 35.36
C ILE A 51 -40.97 58.58 34.91
N LEU A 52 -40.60 57.71 35.84
CA LEU A 52 -40.25 56.33 35.56
C LEU A 52 -41.47 55.48 35.17
N GLU A 53 -42.65 55.75 35.73
CA GLU A 53 -43.90 55.10 35.31
C GLU A 53 -44.20 55.40 33.84
N ARG A 54 -44.14 56.68 33.42
CA ARG A 54 -44.28 57.06 32.00
C ARG A 54 -43.20 56.45 31.11
N PHE A 55 -41.98 56.30 31.63
CA PHE A 55 -40.88 55.64 30.92
C PHE A 55 -41.20 54.16 30.65
N TYR A 56 -41.60 53.40 31.68
CA TYR A 56 -41.96 51.99 31.52
C TYR A 56 -43.25 51.78 30.72
N GLU A 57 -44.24 52.65 30.84
CA GLU A 57 -45.43 52.65 29.98
C GLU A 57 -45.07 52.86 28.51
N ARG A 58 -44.12 53.75 28.22
CA ARG A 58 -43.64 53.99 26.86
C ARG A 58 -42.86 52.79 26.34
N LEU A 59 -41.97 52.20 27.14
CA LEU A 59 -41.27 50.97 26.79
C LEU A 59 -42.25 49.82 26.48
N GLY A 60 -43.31 49.67 27.28
CA GLY A 60 -44.34 48.65 27.05
C GLY A 60 -45.17 48.88 25.78
N LYS A 61 -45.19 50.10 25.25
CA LYS A 61 -45.82 50.46 23.96
C LYS A 61 -44.85 50.35 22.77
N THR A 62 -43.56 50.08 23.01
CA THR A 62 -42.56 49.89 21.96
C THR A 62 -42.58 48.41 21.52
N PRO A 63 -43.01 48.09 20.28
CA PRO A 63 -43.36 46.71 19.89
C PRO A 63 -42.27 45.65 20.16
N HIS A 64 -41.01 45.95 19.87
CA HIS A 64 -39.89 45.02 20.06
C HIS A 64 -39.33 44.98 21.50
N LEU A 65 -39.78 45.87 22.39
CA LEU A 65 -39.41 45.87 23.83
C LEU A 65 -40.56 45.43 24.72
N ALA A 66 -41.80 45.47 24.21
CA ALA A 66 -43.01 45.13 24.94
C ALA A 66 -42.97 43.69 25.47
N SER A 67 -42.48 42.73 24.68
CA SER A 67 -42.34 41.32 25.08
C SER A 67 -41.49 41.16 26.36
N ARG A 68 -40.47 41.99 26.53
CA ARG A 68 -39.53 41.91 27.65
C ARG A 68 -40.10 42.45 28.95
N LEU A 69 -41.07 43.37 28.85
CA LEU A 69 -41.83 43.87 30.00
C LEU A 69 -43.08 43.03 30.28
N ASN A 70 -43.75 42.51 29.25
CA ASN A 70 -44.96 41.72 29.39
C ASN A 70 -44.70 40.30 29.93
N ASN A 71 -43.46 39.81 29.79
CA ASN A 71 -43.01 38.54 30.39
C ASN A 71 -42.55 38.69 31.86
N SER A 72 -42.61 39.90 32.43
CA SER A 72 -42.28 40.17 33.84
C SER A 72 -43.51 40.04 34.73
N THR A 73 -43.35 39.48 35.92
CA THR A 73 -44.41 39.46 36.97
C THR A 73 -44.63 40.80 37.65
N ARG A 74 -43.81 41.82 37.34
CA ARG A 74 -43.84 43.17 37.93
C ARG A 74 -44.51 44.16 36.99
N THR A 75 -45.41 44.99 37.52
CA THR A 75 -46.06 46.06 36.76
C THR A 75 -45.09 47.20 36.44
N ALA A 76 -45.44 48.06 35.47
CA ALA A 76 -44.69 49.28 35.17
C ALA A 76 -44.46 50.14 36.42
N LYS A 77 -45.45 50.19 37.32
CA LYS A 77 -45.37 50.87 38.60
C LYS A 77 -44.39 50.23 39.58
N ASP A 78 -44.37 48.90 39.66
CA ASP A 78 -43.41 48.18 40.52
C ASP A 78 -41.96 48.38 40.05
N LEU A 79 -41.75 48.37 38.73
CA LEU A 79 -40.46 48.65 38.11
C LEU A 79 -40.05 50.12 38.33
N ALA A 80 -40.98 51.06 38.15
CA ALA A 80 -40.76 52.49 38.41
C ALA A 80 -40.35 52.74 39.85
N LYS A 81 -41.00 52.10 40.83
CA LYS A 81 -40.66 52.20 42.24
C LYS A 81 -39.27 51.63 42.55
N SER A 82 -38.95 50.45 42.00
CA SER A 82 -37.62 49.83 42.17
C SER A 82 -36.51 50.69 41.57
N GLN A 83 -36.74 51.23 40.37
CA GLN A 83 -35.79 52.10 39.68
C GLN A 83 -35.68 53.45 40.41
N THR A 84 -36.76 54.01 40.97
CA THR A 84 -36.69 55.21 41.82
C THR A 84 -35.74 55.01 43.00
N GLY A 85 -35.75 53.83 43.64
CA GLY A 85 -34.81 53.49 44.71
C GLY A 85 -33.35 53.41 44.27
N HIS A 86 -33.07 52.86 43.07
CA HIS A 86 -31.72 52.88 42.49
C HIS A 86 -31.23 54.31 42.30
N TRP A 87 -32.06 55.15 41.70
CA TRP A 87 -31.74 56.55 41.42
C TRP A 87 -31.58 57.37 42.70
N GLN A 88 -32.36 57.10 43.74
CA GLN A 88 -32.13 57.67 45.06
C GLN A 88 -30.71 57.37 45.55
N ASN A 89 -30.26 56.12 45.44
CA ASN A 89 -28.92 55.72 45.88
C ASN A 89 -27.81 56.35 45.03
N VAL A 90 -28.02 56.51 43.72
CA VAL A 90 -27.08 57.21 42.82
C VAL A 90 -26.83 58.65 43.28
N PHE A 91 -27.87 59.35 43.75
CA PHE A 91 -27.75 60.75 44.16
C PHE A 91 -27.44 60.96 45.65
N THR A 92 -27.85 60.03 46.52
CA THR A 92 -27.73 60.17 47.98
C THR A 92 -26.71 59.21 48.61
N GLY A 93 -26.14 58.29 47.82
CA GLY A 93 -25.09 57.39 48.27
C GLY A 93 -23.78 58.15 48.52
N HIS A 94 -23.24 58.02 49.73
CA HIS A 94 -22.02 58.72 50.15
C HIS A 94 -20.74 57.88 49.90
N ASP A 95 -20.88 56.60 49.55
CA ASP A 95 -19.77 55.68 49.29
C ASP A 95 -19.67 55.32 47.81
N MET A 96 -18.50 55.58 47.22
CA MET A 96 -18.18 55.26 45.82
C MET A 96 -18.36 53.77 45.52
N ARG A 97 -17.97 52.88 46.44
CA ARG A 97 -18.06 51.43 46.18
C ARG A 97 -19.49 50.95 46.08
N THR A 98 -20.37 51.52 46.90
CA THR A 98 -21.81 51.25 46.86
C THR A 98 -22.41 51.75 45.54
N PHE A 99 -22.03 52.96 45.10
CA PHE A 99 -22.42 53.51 43.81
C PHE A 99 -22.00 52.61 42.64
N GLU A 100 -20.72 52.23 42.58
CA GLU A 100 -20.17 51.34 41.55
C GLU A 100 -20.90 50.01 41.47
N ARG A 101 -21.10 49.37 42.64
CA ARG A 101 -21.76 48.07 42.73
C ARG A 101 -23.18 48.13 42.17
N ASP A 102 -23.93 49.16 42.51
CA ASP A 102 -25.33 49.25 42.13
C ASP A 102 -25.49 49.65 40.64
N ALA A 103 -24.62 50.50 40.10
CA ALA A 103 -24.54 50.79 38.66
C ALA A 103 -24.19 49.52 37.84
N ARG A 104 -23.19 48.74 38.27
CA ARG A 104 -22.79 47.48 37.60
C ARG A 104 -23.88 46.41 37.64
N LYS A 105 -24.67 46.33 38.72
CA LYS A 105 -25.84 45.43 38.80
C LYS A 105 -26.88 45.76 37.73
N VAL A 106 -27.12 47.04 37.48
CA VAL A 106 -28.04 47.48 36.42
C VAL A 106 -27.53 47.05 35.06
N GLY A 107 -26.24 47.28 34.75
CA GLY A 107 -25.63 46.79 33.50
C GLY A 107 -25.77 45.27 33.32
N SER A 108 -25.46 44.51 34.37
CA SER A 108 -25.60 43.03 34.40
C SER A 108 -27.05 42.57 34.16
N ALA A 109 -28.02 43.28 34.72
CA ALA A 109 -29.44 42.95 34.53
C ALA A 109 -29.87 43.12 33.07
N HIS A 110 -29.33 44.12 32.37
CA HIS A 110 -29.64 44.39 30.98
C HIS A 110 -29.04 43.37 30.00
N VAL A 111 -27.84 42.85 30.28
CA VAL A 111 -27.26 41.70 29.55
C VAL A 111 -28.17 40.47 29.67
N ARG A 112 -28.64 40.15 30.88
CA ARG A 112 -29.50 38.97 31.13
C ARG A 112 -30.83 39.00 30.39
N ILE A 113 -31.39 40.19 30.15
CA ILE A 113 -32.65 40.36 29.40
C ILE A 113 -32.41 40.65 27.91
N GLY A 114 -31.15 40.55 27.45
CA GLY A 114 -30.76 40.75 26.05
C GLY A 114 -30.98 42.17 25.52
N LEU A 115 -31.00 43.21 26.38
CA LEU A 115 -31.18 44.60 25.94
C LEU A 115 -29.89 45.12 25.31
N THR A 116 -29.96 45.63 24.08
CA THR A 116 -28.77 46.18 23.43
C THR A 116 -28.28 47.45 24.13
N SER A 117 -26.99 47.73 24.02
CA SER A 117 -26.36 48.93 24.60
C SER A 117 -27.05 50.22 24.12
N ASP A 118 -27.48 50.29 22.86
CA ASP A 118 -28.19 51.45 22.31
C ASP A 118 -29.49 51.74 23.05
N TRP A 119 -30.29 50.70 23.34
CA TRP A 119 -31.55 50.85 24.07
C TRP A 119 -31.31 51.11 25.57
N PHE A 120 -30.25 50.53 26.14
CA PHE A 120 -29.81 50.83 27.50
C PHE A 120 -29.45 52.32 27.66
N ILE A 121 -28.62 52.87 26.76
CA ILE A 121 -28.20 54.28 26.75
C ILE A 121 -29.38 55.21 26.44
N ALA A 122 -30.20 54.88 25.44
CA ALA A 122 -31.37 55.67 25.08
C ALA A 122 -32.38 55.79 26.24
N GLY A 123 -32.45 54.79 27.12
CA GLY A 123 -33.26 54.83 28.34
C GLY A 123 -32.91 56.00 29.26
N TYR A 124 -31.61 56.24 29.52
CA TYR A 124 -31.16 57.38 30.32
C TYR A 124 -31.51 58.72 29.67
N GLY A 125 -31.30 58.83 28.35
CA GLY A 125 -31.68 60.03 27.59
C GLY A 125 -33.18 60.32 27.68
N ARG A 126 -34.02 59.28 27.66
CA ARG A 126 -35.47 59.43 27.80
C ARG A 126 -35.88 59.89 29.20
N VAL A 127 -35.25 59.38 30.26
CA VAL A 127 -35.51 59.83 31.65
C VAL A 127 -35.04 61.28 31.83
N LEU A 128 -33.86 61.65 31.29
CA LEU A 128 -33.33 63.02 31.32
C LEU A 128 -34.31 64.04 30.75
N MET A 129 -34.94 63.73 29.61
CA MET A 129 -35.89 64.63 28.94
C MET A 129 -37.07 65.04 29.85
N ASP A 130 -37.44 64.21 30.83
CA ASP A 130 -38.51 64.50 31.79
C ASP A 130 -37.98 65.01 33.14
N ALA A 131 -36.76 64.61 33.54
CA ALA A 131 -36.11 65.05 34.77
C ALA A 131 -35.61 66.50 34.69
N ILE A 132 -35.07 66.93 33.54
CA ILE A 132 -34.55 68.29 33.35
C ILE A 132 -35.64 69.36 33.58
N PRO A 133 -36.85 69.26 32.98
CA PRO A 133 -37.94 70.19 33.27
C PRO A 133 -38.33 70.24 34.75
N ALA A 134 -38.25 69.13 35.48
CA ALA A 134 -38.57 69.08 36.90
C ALA A 134 -37.57 69.89 37.74
N VAL A 135 -36.27 69.77 37.45
CA VAL A 135 -35.21 70.59 38.08
C VAL A 135 -35.34 72.06 37.71
N MET A 136 -35.60 72.37 36.43
CA MET A 136 -35.79 73.74 35.95
C MET A 136 -36.97 74.43 36.64
N LYS A 137 -38.07 73.70 36.86
CA LYS A 137 -39.25 74.21 37.57
C LYS A 137 -38.96 74.51 39.05
N ALA A 138 -38.13 73.69 39.71
CA ALA A 138 -37.73 73.90 41.10
C ALA A 138 -36.86 75.17 41.28
N HIS A 139 -36.17 75.61 40.23
CA HIS A 139 -35.27 76.77 40.25
C HIS A 139 -35.73 77.95 39.37
N ARG A 140 -37.05 78.13 39.20
CA ARG A 140 -37.67 79.13 38.30
C ARG A 140 -37.15 80.56 38.45
N PHE A 141 -36.73 80.97 39.65
CA PHE A 141 -36.24 82.32 39.95
C PHE A 141 -34.73 82.39 40.23
N THR A 142 -34.02 81.26 40.15
CA THR A 142 -32.60 81.15 40.49
C THR A 142 -31.85 80.44 39.35
N PRO A 143 -31.64 81.10 38.19
CA PRO A 143 -31.09 80.47 37.00
C PRO A 143 -29.68 79.89 37.23
N HIS A 144 -28.85 80.55 38.05
CA HIS A 144 -27.52 80.04 38.38
C HIS A 144 -27.56 78.71 39.14
N ARG A 145 -28.46 78.58 40.13
CA ARG A 145 -28.68 77.32 40.86
C ARG A 145 -29.30 76.23 39.99
N ALA A 146 -30.12 76.60 39.00
CA ALA A 146 -30.65 75.67 38.01
C ALA A 146 -29.53 75.04 37.18
N THR A 147 -28.54 75.85 36.76
CA THR A 147 -27.36 75.38 36.02
C THR A 147 -26.53 74.40 36.84
N GLU A 148 -26.25 74.72 38.11
CA GLU A 148 -25.51 73.82 39.01
C GLU A 148 -26.26 72.49 39.23
N ALA A 149 -27.57 72.56 39.51
CA ALA A 149 -28.41 71.38 39.70
C ALA A 149 -28.48 70.50 38.44
N LEU A 150 -28.52 71.12 37.26
CA LEU A 150 -28.51 70.41 35.99
C LEU A 150 -27.17 69.73 35.70
N GLN A 151 -26.05 70.39 35.98
CA GLN A 151 -24.71 69.79 35.85
C GLN A 151 -24.58 68.55 36.75
N ILE A 152 -25.06 68.62 37.99
CA ILE A 152 -25.05 67.49 38.92
C ILE A 152 -25.98 66.37 38.46
N LEU A 153 -27.19 66.70 37.98
CA LEU A 153 -28.12 65.73 37.42
C LEU A 153 -27.46 64.96 36.27
N VAL A 154 -26.94 65.68 35.27
CA VAL A 154 -26.32 65.06 34.09
C VAL A 154 -25.09 64.24 34.50
N ALA A 155 -24.20 64.79 35.32
CA ALA A 155 -22.99 64.09 35.74
C ALA A 155 -23.29 62.77 36.48
N ARG A 156 -24.24 62.79 37.43
CA ARG A 156 -24.64 61.58 38.19
C ARG A 156 -25.28 60.52 37.29
N MET A 157 -26.15 60.93 36.36
CA MET A 157 -26.81 60.02 35.41
C MET A 157 -25.82 59.39 34.44
N PHE A 158 -24.92 60.20 33.87
CA PHE A 158 -23.91 59.71 32.94
C PHE A 158 -22.88 58.83 33.63
N MET A 159 -22.54 59.09 34.90
CA MET A 159 -21.67 58.22 35.68
C MET A 159 -22.30 56.84 35.90
N ASP A 160 -23.57 56.79 36.33
CA ASP A 160 -24.32 55.54 36.50
C ASP A 160 -24.43 54.76 35.18
N MET A 161 -24.71 55.46 34.08
CA MET A 161 -24.75 54.90 32.74
C MET A 161 -23.40 54.36 32.28
N ALA A 162 -22.30 55.09 32.50
CA ALA A 162 -20.96 54.69 32.10
C ALA A 162 -20.51 53.41 32.82
N LEU A 163 -20.70 53.34 34.14
CA LEU A 163 -20.36 52.15 34.92
C LEU A 163 -21.27 50.96 34.63
N GLY A 164 -22.55 51.21 34.38
CA GLY A 164 -23.48 50.19 33.89
C GLY A 164 -23.07 49.66 32.51
N ASN A 165 -22.68 50.54 31.59
CA ASN A 165 -22.26 50.15 30.24
C ASN A 165 -20.92 49.39 30.25
N GLU A 166 -19.97 49.77 31.11
CA GLU A 166 -18.71 49.01 31.30
C GLU A 166 -19.01 47.57 31.72
N SER A 167 -19.90 47.37 32.71
CA SER A 167 -20.31 46.03 33.14
C SER A 167 -21.07 45.26 32.06
N TYR A 168 -21.87 45.95 31.24
CA TYR A 168 -22.58 45.37 30.12
C TYR A 168 -21.60 44.85 29.06
N SER A 169 -20.69 45.72 28.60
CA SER A 169 -19.70 45.40 27.58
C SER A 169 -18.76 44.28 28.05
N SER A 170 -18.29 44.32 29.30
CA SER A 170 -17.42 43.27 29.85
C SER A 170 -18.09 41.89 29.87
N GLN A 171 -19.36 41.80 30.24
CA GLN A 171 -20.07 40.52 30.28
C GLN A 171 -20.41 40.00 28.89
N MET A 172 -20.68 40.89 27.93
CA MET A 172 -20.89 40.51 26.54
C MET A 172 -19.59 39.94 25.94
N THR A 173 -18.44 40.59 26.18
CA THR A 173 -17.14 40.08 25.71
C THR A 173 -16.76 38.74 26.36
N ASP A 174 -17.15 38.51 27.62
CA ASP A 174 -16.91 37.24 28.30
C ASP A 174 -17.76 36.10 27.70
N GLN A 175 -19.00 36.37 27.26
CA GLN A 175 -19.83 35.37 26.57
C GLN A 175 -19.25 35.02 25.19
N ASP A 176 -18.92 36.02 24.38
CA ASP A 176 -18.30 35.81 23.06
C ASP A 176 -16.96 35.05 23.18
N ALA A 177 -16.19 35.32 24.23
CA ALA A 177 -14.93 34.63 24.50
C ALA A 177 -15.12 33.16 24.91
N ILE A 178 -16.22 32.81 25.57
CA ILE A 178 -16.55 31.41 25.91
C ILE A 178 -16.93 30.64 24.65
N GLU A 179 -17.82 31.19 23.81
CA GLU A 179 -18.23 30.56 22.54
C GLU A 179 -17.03 30.35 21.62
N TRP A 180 -16.19 31.36 21.45
CA TRP A 180 -14.96 31.25 20.66
C TRP A 180 -14.01 30.18 21.20
N ARG A 181 -13.90 30.06 22.53
CA ARG A 181 -13.03 29.05 23.15
C ARG A 181 -13.57 27.63 22.94
N GLU A 182 -14.88 27.41 23.02
CA GLU A 182 -15.46 26.10 22.76
C GLU A 182 -15.30 25.67 21.30
N ASP A 183 -15.45 26.59 20.36
CA ASP A 183 -15.20 26.33 18.94
C ASP A 183 -13.72 26.06 18.64
N SER A 184 -12.81 26.83 19.24
CA SER A 184 -11.36 26.63 19.13
C SER A 184 -10.90 25.30 19.73
N ASP A 185 -11.43 24.92 20.90
CA ASP A 185 -11.16 23.64 21.56
C ASP A 185 -11.63 22.48 20.64
N TYR A 186 -12.83 22.58 20.06
CA TYR A 186 -13.34 21.60 19.09
C TYR A 186 -12.46 21.47 17.84
N HIS A 187 -12.08 22.60 17.21
CA HIS A 187 -11.22 22.58 16.03
C HIS A 187 -9.87 21.92 16.32
N THR A 188 -9.29 22.19 17.50
CA THR A 188 -8.05 21.55 17.95
C THR A 188 -8.23 20.04 18.12
N LEU A 189 -9.33 19.59 18.74
CA LEU A 189 -9.65 18.17 18.86
C LEU A 189 -9.83 17.49 17.50
N LYS A 190 -10.51 18.14 16.57
CA LYS A 190 -10.70 17.63 15.21
C LYS A 190 -9.37 17.46 14.47
N THR A 191 -8.45 18.41 14.59
CA THR A 191 -7.10 18.28 14.03
C THR A 191 -6.33 17.11 14.66
N ILE A 192 -6.40 16.94 15.98
CA ILE A 192 -5.76 15.82 16.68
C ILE A 192 -6.35 14.47 16.23
N SER A 193 -7.68 14.38 16.19
CA SER A 193 -8.44 13.21 15.74
C SER A 193 -8.07 12.79 14.32
N GLY A 194 -8.00 13.76 13.39
CA GLY A 194 -7.53 13.52 12.03
C GLY A 194 -6.09 13.02 11.98
N ALA A 195 -5.18 13.69 12.68
CA ALA A 195 -3.77 13.29 12.73
C ALA A 195 -3.57 11.87 13.29
N MET A 196 -4.30 11.49 14.35
CA MET A 196 -4.20 10.13 14.90
C MET A 196 -4.74 9.07 13.94
N THR A 197 -5.79 9.40 13.18
CA THR A 197 -6.33 8.50 12.14
C THR A 197 -5.27 8.25 11.05
N ASP A 198 -4.61 9.31 10.58
CA ASP A 198 -3.54 9.22 9.59
C ASP A 198 -2.33 8.40 10.11
N LEU A 199 -1.87 8.66 11.34
CA LEU A 199 -0.76 7.90 11.95
C LEU A 199 -1.08 6.40 12.08
N ASN A 200 -2.34 6.06 12.35
CA ASN A 200 -2.76 4.66 12.41
C ASN A 200 -2.80 3.99 11.04
N GLN A 201 -3.11 4.72 9.97
CA GLN A 201 -2.99 4.19 8.62
C GLN A 201 -1.53 3.82 8.32
N VAL A 202 -0.59 4.68 8.72
CA VAL A 202 0.84 4.40 8.60
C VAL A 202 1.23 3.16 9.42
N THR A 203 0.64 2.98 10.62
CA THR A 203 0.89 1.80 11.48
C THR A 203 0.49 0.49 10.79
N LEU A 204 -0.65 0.45 10.08
CA LEU A 204 -1.05 -0.72 9.29
C LEU A 204 -0.10 -0.95 8.10
N ASN A 205 0.35 0.10 7.42
CA ASN A 205 1.29 -0.03 6.31
C ASN A 205 2.65 -0.58 6.79
N ILE A 206 3.11 -0.20 7.98
CA ILE A 206 4.30 -0.78 8.62
C ILE A 206 4.08 -2.27 8.91
N ALA A 207 2.88 -2.67 9.32
CA ALA A 207 2.53 -4.07 9.53
C ALA A 207 2.76 -4.92 8.27
N LEU A 208 2.22 -4.44 7.14
CA LEU A 208 2.32 -5.09 5.84
C LEU A 208 3.76 -5.08 5.32
N LEU A 209 4.49 -3.97 5.50
CA LEU A 209 5.87 -3.86 5.06
C LEU A 209 6.80 -4.76 5.89
N SER A 210 6.58 -4.86 7.21
CA SER A 210 7.31 -5.77 8.09
C SER A 210 7.13 -7.24 7.69
N ASP A 211 5.91 -7.64 7.32
CA ASP A 211 5.65 -8.96 6.76
C ASP A 211 6.40 -9.20 5.45
N SER A 212 6.32 -8.24 4.51
CA SER A 212 7.03 -8.33 3.24
C SER A 212 8.55 -8.44 3.44
N THR A 213 9.11 -7.69 4.38
CA THR A 213 10.54 -7.76 4.74
C THR A 213 10.90 -9.14 5.29
N SER A 214 10.10 -9.69 6.22
CA SER A 214 10.33 -11.03 6.76
C SER A 214 10.27 -12.12 5.69
N ARG A 215 9.33 -12.03 4.75
CA ARG A 215 9.24 -12.95 3.61
C ARG A 215 10.45 -12.82 2.68
N SER A 216 10.95 -11.60 2.46
CA SER A 216 12.16 -11.35 1.69
C SER A 216 13.39 -12.01 2.30
N THR A 217 13.54 -11.96 3.63
CA THR A 217 14.62 -12.65 4.35
C THR A 217 14.55 -14.16 4.15
N SER A 218 13.39 -14.78 4.41
CA SER A 218 13.22 -16.23 4.25
C SER A 218 13.43 -16.70 2.80
N SER A 219 12.96 -15.91 1.83
CA SER A 219 13.23 -16.17 0.41
C SER A 219 14.72 -16.07 0.07
N SER A 220 15.44 -15.12 0.66
CA SER A 220 16.88 -14.94 0.44
C SER A 220 17.68 -16.13 0.99
N GLU A 221 17.33 -16.63 2.17
CA GLU A 221 17.93 -17.86 2.74
C GLU A 221 17.71 -19.07 1.83
N SER A 222 16.50 -19.20 1.26
CA SER A 222 16.17 -20.32 0.37
C SER A 222 16.95 -20.25 -0.94
N VAL A 223 17.12 -19.04 -1.50
CA VAL A 223 17.94 -18.85 -2.71
C VAL A 223 19.42 -19.06 -2.41
N ALA A 224 19.93 -18.61 -1.25
CA ALA A 224 21.31 -18.86 -0.84
C ALA A 224 21.63 -20.36 -0.82
N ALA A 225 20.76 -21.17 -0.20
CA ALA A 225 20.92 -22.62 -0.16
C ALA A 225 20.91 -23.24 -1.57
N ALA A 226 20.01 -22.77 -2.45
CA ALA A 226 19.98 -23.23 -3.84
C ALA A 226 21.26 -22.87 -4.62
N VAL A 227 21.86 -21.70 -4.34
CA VAL A 227 23.12 -21.30 -4.98
C VAL A 227 24.29 -22.14 -4.48
N GLU A 228 24.35 -22.48 -3.19
CA GLU A 228 25.35 -23.42 -2.67
C GLU A 228 25.27 -24.79 -3.36
N GLU A 229 24.06 -25.31 -3.58
CA GLU A 229 23.83 -26.56 -4.31
C GLU A 229 24.25 -26.45 -5.79
N LEU A 230 23.99 -25.31 -6.43
CA LEU A 230 24.44 -25.04 -7.80
C LEU A 230 25.97 -25.01 -7.91
N VAL A 231 26.67 -24.37 -6.97
CA VAL A 231 28.14 -24.34 -6.95
C VAL A 231 28.71 -25.76 -6.81
N SER A 232 28.15 -26.57 -5.91
CA SER A 232 28.54 -27.97 -5.79
C SER A 232 28.29 -28.76 -7.08
N SER A 233 27.17 -28.51 -7.75
CA SER A 233 26.83 -29.17 -9.02
C SER A 233 27.80 -28.78 -10.15
N ILE A 234 28.21 -27.51 -10.21
CA ILE A 234 29.20 -27.01 -11.18
C ILE A 234 30.55 -27.71 -10.99
N GLN A 235 31.01 -27.86 -9.75
CA GLN A 235 32.26 -28.56 -9.43
C GLN A 235 32.23 -30.02 -9.90
N GLN A 236 31.14 -30.74 -9.60
CA GLN A 236 30.96 -32.12 -10.03
C GLN A 236 30.90 -32.25 -11.56
N LEU A 237 30.24 -31.31 -12.23
CA LEU A 237 30.16 -31.33 -13.70
C LEU A 237 31.52 -31.03 -14.33
N SER A 238 32.30 -30.12 -13.74
CA SER A 238 33.67 -29.82 -14.18
C SER A 238 34.57 -31.04 -14.12
N GLU A 239 34.55 -31.77 -12.99
CA GLU A 239 35.28 -33.03 -12.83
C GLU A 239 34.83 -34.08 -13.86
N THR A 240 33.52 -34.20 -14.08
CA THR A 240 32.95 -35.15 -15.04
C THR A 240 33.38 -34.81 -16.49
N SER A 241 33.37 -33.53 -16.85
CA SER A 241 33.80 -33.05 -18.16
C SER A 241 35.28 -33.28 -18.40
N GLN A 242 36.12 -33.04 -17.38
CA GLN A 242 37.56 -33.33 -17.47
C GLN A 242 37.82 -34.82 -17.65
N ASN A 243 37.17 -35.67 -16.85
CA ASN A 243 37.28 -37.13 -16.96
C ASN A 243 36.84 -37.64 -18.35
N ALA A 244 35.80 -37.05 -18.94
CA ALA A 244 35.35 -37.40 -20.29
C ALA A 244 36.35 -36.95 -21.38
N ALA A 245 36.98 -35.78 -21.22
CA ALA A 245 38.03 -35.31 -22.12
C ALA A 245 39.26 -36.24 -22.06
N ASP A 246 39.69 -36.62 -20.86
CA ASP A 246 40.82 -37.53 -20.64
C ASP A 246 40.54 -38.92 -21.22
N ALA A 247 39.32 -39.45 -21.04
CA ALA A 247 38.91 -40.72 -21.62
C ALA A 247 38.88 -40.69 -23.16
N ALA A 248 38.45 -39.57 -23.76
CA ALA A 248 38.50 -39.38 -25.21
C ALA A 248 39.95 -39.35 -25.72
N ALA A 249 40.87 -38.68 -24.99
CA ALA A 249 42.29 -38.64 -25.31
C ALA A 249 42.96 -40.03 -25.21
N ASP A 250 42.68 -40.80 -24.16
CA ASP A 250 43.18 -42.19 -24.03
C ASP A 250 42.63 -43.08 -25.15
N THR A 251 41.36 -42.91 -25.52
CA THR A 251 40.75 -43.66 -26.62
C THR A 251 41.42 -43.33 -27.95
N ASN A 252 41.72 -42.06 -28.24
CA ASN A 252 42.48 -41.67 -29.43
C ASN A 252 43.86 -42.34 -29.49
N LYS A 253 44.58 -42.38 -28.37
CA LYS A 253 45.88 -43.07 -28.31
C LYS A 253 45.74 -44.57 -28.63
N ARG A 254 44.71 -45.23 -28.12
CA ARG A 254 44.42 -46.65 -28.44
C ARG A 254 44.03 -46.85 -29.91
N LEU A 255 43.34 -45.89 -30.50
CA LEU A 255 43.01 -45.91 -31.93
C LEU A 255 44.27 -45.78 -32.79
N GLU A 256 45.24 -44.94 -32.42
CA GLU A 256 46.55 -44.87 -33.09
C GLU A 256 47.29 -46.21 -33.04
N GLU A 257 47.29 -46.88 -31.88
CA GLU A 257 47.82 -48.25 -31.74
C GLU A 257 47.06 -49.24 -32.64
N GLY A 258 45.73 -49.08 -32.75
CA GLY A 258 44.88 -49.85 -33.66
C GLY A 258 45.26 -49.68 -35.14
N VAL A 259 45.50 -48.44 -35.58
CA VAL A 259 46.00 -48.15 -36.95
C VAL A 259 47.32 -48.87 -37.21
N GLN A 260 48.27 -48.81 -36.26
CA GLN A 260 49.54 -49.54 -36.40
C GLN A 260 49.33 -51.06 -36.47
N GLY A 261 48.36 -51.59 -35.72
CA GLY A 261 47.97 -53.00 -35.78
C GLY A 261 47.47 -53.40 -37.16
N VAL A 262 46.59 -52.61 -37.76
CA VAL A 262 46.08 -52.85 -39.12
C VAL A 262 47.19 -52.77 -40.16
N VAL A 263 48.10 -51.81 -40.07
CA VAL A 263 49.27 -51.70 -40.97
C VAL A 263 50.15 -52.96 -40.90
N LYS A 264 50.44 -53.46 -39.69
CA LYS A 264 51.21 -54.71 -39.51
C LYS A 264 50.48 -55.93 -40.07
N ALA A 265 49.16 -56.02 -39.85
CA ALA A 265 48.35 -57.10 -40.39
C ALA A 265 48.36 -57.10 -41.93
N ARG A 266 48.26 -55.92 -42.54
CA ARG A 266 48.34 -55.75 -44.00
C ARG A 266 49.69 -56.19 -44.56
N GLN A 267 50.78 -55.84 -43.89
CA GLN A 267 52.12 -56.30 -44.27
C GLN A 267 52.26 -57.83 -44.21
N ALA A 268 51.67 -58.46 -43.19
CA ALA A 268 51.65 -59.91 -43.07
C ALA A 268 50.84 -60.56 -44.20
N ILE A 269 49.66 -60.01 -44.54
CA ILE A 269 48.85 -60.50 -45.67
C ILE A 269 49.60 -60.38 -47.00
N ASN A 270 50.25 -59.25 -47.27
CA ASN A 270 51.09 -59.09 -48.47
C ASN A 270 52.20 -60.15 -48.54
N THR A 271 52.86 -60.43 -47.41
CA THR A 271 53.90 -61.48 -47.35
C THR A 271 53.32 -62.87 -47.66
N VAL A 272 52.11 -63.16 -47.19
CA VAL A 272 51.40 -64.41 -47.48
C VAL A 272 51.00 -64.48 -48.96
N SER A 273 50.54 -63.38 -49.57
CA SER A 273 50.24 -63.28 -51.00
C SER A 273 51.47 -63.60 -51.85
N GLU A 274 52.61 -62.97 -51.57
CA GLU A 274 53.86 -63.23 -52.30
C GLU A 274 54.34 -64.69 -52.15
N ALA A 275 54.08 -65.32 -51.01
CA ALA A 275 54.39 -66.73 -50.79
C ALA A 275 53.43 -67.66 -51.55
N ALA A 276 52.15 -67.30 -51.63
CA ALA A 276 51.14 -68.02 -52.39
C ALA A 276 51.42 -67.95 -53.89
N ASP A 277 51.73 -66.77 -54.42
CA ASP A 277 52.05 -66.55 -55.83
C ASP A 277 53.27 -67.38 -56.27
N ARG A 278 54.38 -67.33 -55.51
CA ARG A 278 55.58 -68.15 -55.76
C ARG A 278 55.31 -69.66 -55.70
N SER A 279 54.42 -70.07 -54.80
CA SER A 279 54.03 -71.48 -54.68
C SER A 279 53.20 -71.92 -55.89
N ASN A 280 52.34 -71.04 -56.40
CA ASN A 280 51.54 -71.29 -57.60
C ASN A 280 52.43 -71.38 -58.86
N GLU A 281 53.45 -70.54 -59.00
CA GLU A 281 54.47 -70.64 -60.07
C GLU A 281 55.24 -71.96 -60.03
N SER A 282 55.66 -72.38 -58.82
CA SER A 282 56.36 -73.66 -58.62
C SER A 282 55.47 -74.85 -58.98
N LEU A 283 54.18 -74.77 -58.65
CA LEU A 283 53.19 -75.79 -58.96
C LEU A 283 52.92 -75.88 -60.47
N SER A 284 52.84 -74.74 -61.15
CA SER A 284 52.75 -74.66 -62.63
C SER A 284 53.95 -75.36 -63.28
N SER A 285 55.16 -75.08 -62.80
CA SER A 285 56.38 -75.72 -63.29
C SER A 285 56.39 -77.24 -63.06
N LEU A 286 55.88 -77.69 -61.92
CA LEU A 286 55.74 -79.13 -61.61
C LEU A 286 54.68 -79.80 -62.51
N GLN A 287 53.60 -79.10 -62.83
CA GLN A 287 52.56 -79.59 -63.74
C GLN A 287 53.12 -79.81 -65.14
N ASP A 288 53.93 -78.87 -65.63
CA ASP A 288 54.58 -78.98 -66.95
C ASP A 288 55.60 -80.13 -66.97
N ALA A 289 56.44 -80.27 -65.94
CA ALA A 289 57.36 -81.40 -65.82
C ALA A 289 56.61 -82.75 -65.78
N ALA A 290 55.47 -82.83 -65.08
CA ALA A 290 54.65 -84.03 -65.05
C ALA A 290 54.03 -84.36 -66.42
N ARG A 291 53.66 -83.35 -67.22
CA ARG A 291 53.21 -83.54 -68.61
C ARG A 291 54.34 -84.06 -69.51
N GLU A 292 55.52 -83.45 -69.42
CA GLU A 292 56.70 -83.89 -70.20
C GLU A 292 57.06 -85.35 -69.89
N ILE A 293 57.05 -85.75 -68.61
CA ILE A 293 57.30 -87.15 -68.23
C ILE A 293 56.24 -88.07 -68.84
N ASN A 294 54.97 -87.69 -68.80
CA ASN A 294 53.88 -88.48 -69.37
C ASN A 294 54.06 -88.66 -70.90
N ASP A 295 54.49 -87.61 -71.60
CA ASP A 295 54.80 -87.68 -73.04
C ASP A 295 55.96 -88.63 -73.31
N VAL A 296 57.02 -88.59 -72.50
CA VAL A 296 58.14 -89.54 -72.59
C VAL A 296 57.68 -90.97 -72.31
N MET A 297 56.82 -91.19 -71.31
CA MET A 297 56.27 -92.52 -71.03
C MET A 297 55.47 -93.07 -72.21
N SER A 298 54.67 -92.22 -72.87
CA SER A 298 53.94 -92.61 -74.09
C SER A 298 54.88 -93.08 -75.22
N VAL A 299 56.02 -92.40 -75.40
CA VAL A 299 57.05 -92.81 -76.36
C VAL A 299 57.69 -94.14 -75.97
N ILE A 300 58.04 -94.33 -74.69
CA ILE A 300 58.64 -95.59 -74.20
C ILE A 300 57.65 -96.75 -74.35
N GLN A 301 56.37 -96.52 -74.05
CA GLN A 301 55.30 -97.51 -74.24
C GLN A 301 55.21 -97.92 -75.72
N SER A 302 55.22 -96.95 -76.64
CA SER A 302 55.25 -97.22 -78.08
C SER A 302 56.47 -98.03 -78.50
N ILE A 303 57.65 -97.74 -77.96
CA ILE A 303 58.88 -98.50 -78.23
C ILE A 303 58.77 -99.93 -77.66
N ALA A 304 58.24 -100.10 -76.45
CA ALA A 304 58.04 -101.41 -75.83
C ALA A 304 57.06 -102.26 -76.65
N ASP A 305 55.94 -101.68 -77.11
CA ASP A 305 54.96 -102.35 -77.97
C ASP A 305 55.56 -102.74 -79.32
N GLN A 306 56.33 -101.84 -79.96
CA GLN A 306 57.04 -102.14 -81.20
C GLN A 306 58.09 -103.23 -81.00
N THR A 307 58.83 -103.21 -79.89
CA THR A 307 59.84 -104.21 -79.55
C THR A 307 59.20 -105.57 -79.28
N ASN A 308 58.05 -105.60 -78.60
CA ASN A 308 57.26 -106.81 -78.37
C ASN A 308 56.74 -107.40 -79.69
N LEU A 309 56.29 -106.56 -80.64
CA LEU A 309 55.88 -106.98 -81.98
C LEU A 309 57.07 -107.50 -82.81
N LEU A 310 58.22 -106.84 -82.76
CA LEU A 310 59.46 -107.31 -83.42
C LEU A 310 59.92 -108.64 -82.85
N ALA A 311 59.90 -108.79 -81.52
CA ALA A 311 60.25 -110.03 -80.83
C ALA A 311 59.26 -111.16 -81.12
N LEU A 312 57.96 -110.85 -81.23
CA LEU A 312 56.94 -111.80 -81.66
C LEU A 312 57.20 -112.29 -83.10
N ASN A 313 57.47 -111.37 -84.03
CA ASN A 313 57.82 -111.71 -85.42
C ASN A 313 59.09 -112.57 -85.49
N ALA A 314 60.12 -112.23 -84.70
CA ALA A 314 61.35 -113.01 -84.59
C ALA A 314 61.12 -114.39 -83.98
N THR A 315 60.23 -114.52 -82.99
CA THR A 315 59.84 -115.81 -82.38
C THR A 315 59.12 -116.70 -83.41
N ILE A 316 58.24 -116.11 -84.23
CA ILE A 316 57.54 -116.82 -85.31
C ILE A 316 58.54 -117.33 -86.36
N GLU A 317 59.48 -116.49 -86.81
CA GLU A 317 60.46 -116.88 -87.83
C GLU A 317 61.48 -117.90 -87.28
N ALA A 318 61.86 -117.80 -86.01
CA ALA A 318 62.69 -118.80 -85.33
C ALA A 318 61.99 -120.16 -85.20
N ALA A 319 60.68 -120.19 -84.95
CA ALA A 319 59.88 -121.42 -84.98
C ALA A 319 59.80 -122.02 -86.40
N ARG A 320 59.77 -121.16 -87.43
CA ARG A 320 59.72 -121.55 -88.84
C ARG A 320 61.03 -122.18 -89.34
N ALA A 321 62.18 -121.78 -88.76
CA ALA A 321 63.50 -122.31 -89.08
C ALA A 321 63.83 -123.70 -88.44
N GLY A 322 62.93 -124.27 -87.63
CA GLY A 322 63.09 -125.61 -87.05
C GLY A 322 64.28 -125.73 -86.08
N GLU A 323 65.05 -126.84 -86.15
CA GLU A 323 66.20 -127.10 -85.25
C GLU A 323 67.28 -126.01 -85.29
N ALA A 324 67.48 -125.33 -86.44
CA ALA A 324 68.47 -124.25 -86.58
C ALA A 324 68.04 -122.93 -85.89
N GLY A 325 66.74 -122.76 -85.63
CA GLY A 325 66.17 -121.55 -85.02
C GLY A 325 66.10 -121.56 -83.49
N LYS A 326 66.40 -122.69 -82.83
CA LYS A 326 66.22 -122.84 -81.36
C LYS A 326 66.94 -121.79 -80.52
N GLY A 327 68.18 -121.45 -80.88
CA GLY A 327 68.95 -120.40 -80.17
C GLY A 327 68.35 -119.00 -80.35
N PHE A 328 67.85 -118.69 -81.55
CA PHE A 328 67.17 -117.43 -81.85
C PHE A 328 65.80 -117.33 -81.18
N ALA A 329 65.06 -118.44 -81.07
CA ALA A 329 63.76 -118.48 -80.40
C ALA A 329 63.87 -118.12 -78.92
N VAL A 330 64.92 -118.60 -78.24
CA VAL A 330 65.19 -118.26 -76.82
C VAL A 330 65.44 -116.75 -76.67
N VAL A 331 66.33 -116.18 -77.50
CA VAL A 331 66.62 -114.73 -77.47
C VAL A 331 65.37 -113.91 -77.81
N ALA A 332 64.60 -114.28 -78.82
CA ALA A 332 63.37 -113.58 -79.18
C ALA A 332 62.31 -113.66 -78.05
N SER A 333 62.18 -114.79 -77.37
CA SER A 333 61.30 -114.93 -76.20
C SER A 333 61.74 -114.07 -75.01
N GLU A 334 63.05 -113.94 -74.79
CA GLU A 334 63.62 -113.10 -73.75
C GLU A 334 63.41 -111.61 -74.05
N VAL A 335 63.63 -111.18 -75.30
CA VAL A 335 63.34 -109.80 -75.75
C VAL A 335 61.85 -109.49 -75.64
N LYS A 336 60.98 -110.46 -75.96
CA LYS A 336 59.52 -110.32 -75.80
C LYS A 336 59.13 -110.17 -74.33
N ALA A 337 59.72 -110.98 -73.44
CA ALA A 337 59.49 -110.87 -72.00
C ALA A 337 59.96 -109.50 -71.47
N LEU A 338 61.14 -109.03 -71.88
CA LEU A 338 61.71 -107.74 -71.50
C LEU A 338 60.88 -106.55 -72.02
N ALA A 339 60.36 -106.65 -73.24
CA ALA A 339 59.46 -105.65 -73.82
C ALA A 339 58.13 -105.57 -73.05
N ASN A 340 57.52 -106.71 -72.71
CA ASN A 340 56.31 -106.74 -71.86
C ASN A 340 56.58 -106.20 -70.44
N GLN A 341 57.75 -106.51 -69.87
CA GLN A 341 58.15 -105.99 -68.57
C GLN A 341 58.37 -104.47 -68.63
N THR A 342 58.92 -103.95 -69.73
CA THR A 342 59.09 -102.52 -69.97
C THR A 342 57.75 -101.82 -70.14
N ALA A 343 56.82 -102.39 -70.91
CA ALA A 343 55.44 -101.89 -71.05
C ALA A 343 54.74 -101.83 -69.69
N SER A 344 54.75 -102.93 -68.94
CA SER A 344 54.14 -102.97 -67.60
C SER A 344 54.76 -101.96 -66.63
N ALA A 345 56.09 -101.77 -66.66
CA ALA A 345 56.74 -100.77 -65.82
C ALA A 345 56.39 -99.34 -66.25
N THR A 346 56.18 -99.11 -67.55
CA THR A 346 55.79 -97.80 -68.10
C THR A 346 54.35 -97.46 -67.73
N ASP A 347 53.42 -98.43 -67.78
CA ASP A 347 52.04 -98.29 -67.30
C ASP A 347 52.00 -97.94 -65.79
N ASP A 348 52.82 -98.62 -64.97
CA ASP A 348 52.93 -98.32 -63.54
C ASP A 348 53.44 -96.89 -63.28
N VAL A 349 54.43 -96.43 -64.07
CA VAL A 349 54.92 -95.04 -63.96
C VAL A 349 53.87 -94.05 -64.44
N ALA A 350 53.17 -94.32 -65.55
CA ALA A 350 52.09 -93.48 -66.05
C ALA A 350 50.97 -93.30 -65.01
N ALA A 351 50.56 -94.39 -64.33
CA ALA A 351 49.57 -94.32 -63.25
C ALA A 351 50.04 -93.45 -62.07
N ARG A 352 51.33 -93.51 -61.71
CA ARG A 352 51.92 -92.65 -60.67
C ARG A 352 51.97 -91.17 -61.11
N ILE A 353 52.26 -90.89 -62.37
CA ILE A 353 52.26 -89.53 -62.92
C ILE A 353 50.84 -88.97 -62.96
N GLN A 354 49.83 -89.78 -63.32
CA GLN A 354 48.43 -89.35 -63.26
C GLN A 354 48.02 -88.97 -61.83
N THR A 355 48.36 -89.80 -60.84
CA THR A 355 48.10 -89.49 -59.43
C THR A 355 48.77 -88.17 -59.01
N LEU A 356 49.99 -87.92 -59.49
CA LEU A 356 50.73 -86.68 -59.22
C LEU A 356 50.07 -85.46 -59.88
N GLN A 357 49.55 -85.59 -61.11
CA GLN A 357 48.79 -84.52 -61.78
C GLN A 357 47.46 -84.19 -61.07
N ASP A 358 46.77 -85.21 -60.56
CA ASP A 358 45.53 -85.03 -59.79
C ASP A 358 45.81 -84.29 -58.48
N GLU A 359 46.88 -84.66 -57.76
CA GLU A 359 47.31 -83.94 -56.55
C GLU A 359 47.74 -82.50 -56.84
N ILE A 360 48.45 -82.25 -57.94
CA ILE A 360 48.78 -80.88 -58.39
C ILE A 360 47.51 -80.05 -58.60
N SER A 361 46.51 -80.62 -59.27
CA SER A 361 45.24 -79.93 -59.53
C SER A 361 44.50 -79.60 -58.24
N ARG A 362 44.53 -80.52 -57.26
CA ARG A 362 43.96 -80.30 -55.93
C ARG A 362 44.70 -79.20 -55.15
N ILE A 363 46.03 -79.19 -55.19
CA ILE A 363 46.85 -78.15 -54.57
C ILE A 363 46.57 -76.78 -55.23
N SER A 364 46.42 -76.73 -56.55
CA SER A 364 46.11 -75.50 -57.28
C SER A 364 44.77 -74.90 -56.84
N SER A 365 43.73 -75.74 -56.69
CA SER A 365 42.44 -75.31 -56.17
C SER A 365 42.54 -74.73 -54.75
N ASN A 366 43.36 -75.33 -53.88
CA ASN A 366 43.59 -74.81 -52.53
C ASN A 366 44.31 -73.45 -52.54
N PHE A 367 45.26 -73.23 -53.47
CA PHE A 367 45.90 -71.93 -53.63
C PHE A 367 44.93 -70.87 -54.13
N GLN A 368 44.02 -71.21 -55.05
CA GLN A 368 43.00 -70.27 -55.49
C GLN A 368 42.03 -69.87 -54.36
N ALA A 369 41.65 -70.83 -53.51
CA ALA A 369 40.90 -70.53 -52.30
C ALA A 369 41.68 -69.62 -51.32
N THR A 370 43.01 -69.82 -51.24
CA THR A 370 43.90 -68.98 -50.42
C THR A 370 43.98 -67.55 -50.97
N GLN A 371 44.06 -67.37 -52.29
CA GLN A 371 44.04 -66.05 -52.93
C GLN A 371 42.75 -65.29 -52.62
N ASN A 372 41.59 -65.96 -52.76
CA ASN A 372 40.30 -65.35 -52.43
C ASN A 372 40.20 -64.95 -50.94
N ALA A 373 40.77 -65.76 -50.05
CA ALA A 373 40.82 -65.45 -48.63
C ALA A 373 41.72 -64.24 -48.32
N ILE A 374 42.83 -64.09 -49.06
CA ILE A 374 43.72 -62.92 -48.99
C ILE A 374 43.00 -61.65 -49.44
N GLU A 375 42.31 -61.69 -50.59
CA GLU A 375 41.52 -60.55 -51.10
C GLU A 375 40.45 -60.11 -50.09
N THR A 376 39.71 -61.07 -49.53
CA THR A 376 38.71 -60.81 -48.48
C THR A 376 39.36 -60.21 -47.22
N GLY A 377 40.56 -60.67 -46.87
CA GLY A 377 41.35 -60.14 -45.75
C GLY A 377 41.76 -58.68 -45.95
N GLU A 378 42.26 -58.33 -47.14
CA GLU A 378 42.62 -56.94 -47.51
C GLU A 378 41.40 -56.01 -47.47
N GLU A 379 40.25 -56.45 -48.00
CA GLU A 379 39.00 -55.67 -47.93
C GLU A 379 38.60 -55.42 -46.46
N THR A 380 38.67 -56.46 -45.63
CA THR A 380 38.33 -56.37 -44.20
C THR A 380 39.26 -55.40 -43.46
N LEU A 381 40.57 -55.42 -43.75
CA LEU A 381 41.53 -54.48 -43.16
C LEU A 381 41.31 -53.04 -43.61
N THR A 382 40.89 -52.84 -44.87
CA THR A 382 40.55 -51.51 -45.40
C THR A 382 39.35 -50.95 -44.64
N ASN A 383 38.28 -51.74 -44.50
CA ASN A 383 37.09 -51.34 -43.74
C ASN A 383 37.41 -51.07 -42.26
N ALA A 384 38.27 -51.88 -41.64
CA ALA A 384 38.71 -51.67 -40.27
C ALA A 384 39.49 -50.34 -40.11
N SER A 385 40.34 -49.99 -41.07
CA SER A 385 41.07 -48.71 -41.07
C SER A 385 40.12 -47.52 -41.11
N GLU A 386 39.13 -47.54 -42.00
CA GLU A 386 38.14 -46.46 -42.14
C GLU A 386 37.29 -46.28 -40.87
N GLN A 387 36.90 -47.39 -40.22
CA GLN A 387 36.17 -47.35 -38.95
C GLN A 387 37.01 -46.76 -37.81
N ILE A 388 38.29 -47.12 -37.73
CA ILE A 388 39.21 -46.56 -36.72
C ILE A 388 39.40 -45.05 -36.94
N GLU A 389 39.56 -44.61 -38.19
CA GLU A 389 39.70 -43.19 -38.53
C GLU A 389 38.43 -42.40 -38.13
N THR A 390 37.26 -42.94 -38.47
CA THR A 390 35.96 -42.34 -38.10
C THR A 390 35.80 -42.22 -36.58
N ALA A 391 36.17 -43.28 -35.83
CA ALA A 391 36.16 -43.26 -34.37
C ALA A 391 37.10 -42.17 -33.81
N GLY A 392 38.28 -41.98 -34.44
CA GLY A 392 39.23 -40.94 -34.06
C GLY A 392 38.65 -39.52 -34.23
N TYR A 393 37.99 -39.24 -35.34
CA TYR A 393 37.30 -37.95 -35.53
C TYR A 393 36.20 -37.72 -34.48
N GLN A 394 35.44 -38.76 -34.13
CA GLN A 394 34.40 -38.67 -33.10
C GLN A 394 35.00 -38.39 -31.72
N MET A 395 36.09 -39.05 -31.34
CA MET A 395 36.76 -38.81 -30.06
C MET A 395 37.36 -37.41 -29.96
N ASN A 396 37.96 -36.90 -31.04
CA ASN A 396 38.38 -35.50 -31.10
C ASN A 396 37.22 -34.52 -30.93
N SER A 397 36.05 -34.82 -31.52
CA SER A 397 34.84 -34.02 -31.32
C SER A 397 34.36 -34.05 -29.86
N VAL A 398 34.39 -35.21 -29.20
CA VAL A 398 34.05 -35.34 -27.77
C VAL A 398 34.98 -34.49 -26.91
N ALA A 399 36.29 -34.56 -27.12
CA ALA A 399 37.26 -33.75 -26.38
C ALA A 399 37.02 -32.25 -26.59
N GLY A 400 36.75 -31.81 -27.82
CA GLY A 400 36.40 -30.41 -28.12
C GLY A 400 35.14 -29.95 -27.39
N ARG A 401 34.07 -30.76 -27.40
CA ARG A 401 32.82 -30.45 -26.69
C ARG A 401 33.00 -30.40 -25.18
N MET A 402 33.86 -31.24 -24.61
CA MET A 402 34.16 -31.17 -23.17
C MET A 402 34.91 -29.88 -22.81
N SER A 403 35.79 -29.39 -23.69
CA SER A 403 36.43 -28.08 -23.51
C SER A 403 35.42 -26.92 -23.56
N GLU A 404 34.42 -26.98 -24.44
CA GLU A 404 33.33 -25.98 -24.47
C GLU A 404 32.49 -26.03 -23.19
N VAL A 405 32.17 -27.23 -22.69
CA VAL A 405 31.44 -27.38 -21.42
C VAL A 405 32.24 -26.82 -20.25
N ALA A 406 33.56 -27.03 -20.20
CA ALA A 406 34.41 -26.44 -19.17
C ALA A 406 34.35 -24.90 -19.16
N GLN A 407 34.37 -24.27 -20.34
CA GLN A 407 34.23 -22.82 -20.46
C GLN A 407 32.86 -22.31 -19.99
N ILE A 408 31.78 -23.04 -20.31
CA ILE A 408 30.42 -22.72 -19.81
C ILE A 408 30.38 -22.82 -18.29
N LEU A 409 31.03 -23.82 -17.71
CA LEU A 409 31.07 -24.02 -16.26
C LEU A 409 31.83 -22.91 -15.54
N GLU A 410 32.95 -22.43 -16.09
CA GLU A 410 33.66 -21.24 -15.56
C GLU A 410 32.74 -20.00 -15.55
N GLN A 411 31.99 -19.78 -16.62
CA GLN A 411 31.03 -18.66 -16.68
C GLN A 411 29.87 -18.84 -15.68
N GLN A 412 29.40 -20.08 -15.49
CA GLN A 412 28.35 -20.39 -14.54
C GLN A 412 28.81 -20.23 -13.09
N GLU A 413 30.06 -20.53 -12.78
CA GLU A 413 30.68 -20.29 -11.47
C GLU A 413 30.73 -18.79 -11.15
N ALA A 414 31.20 -17.97 -12.10
CA ALA A 414 31.22 -16.52 -11.95
C ALA A 414 29.80 -15.96 -11.70
N SER A 415 28.82 -16.43 -12.47
CA SER A 415 27.42 -16.01 -12.33
C SER A 415 26.83 -16.44 -10.98
N SER A 416 27.16 -17.63 -10.49
CA SER A 416 26.72 -18.12 -9.18
C SER A 416 27.32 -17.29 -8.03
N THR A 417 28.56 -16.85 -8.17
CA THR A 417 29.22 -15.94 -7.21
C THR A 417 28.54 -14.57 -7.18
N GLU A 418 28.16 -14.02 -8.34
CA GLU A 418 27.42 -12.76 -8.43
C GLU A 418 26.03 -12.87 -7.77
N ILE A 419 25.31 -13.96 -8.03
CA ILE A 419 24.01 -14.23 -7.40
C ILE A 419 24.16 -14.30 -5.88
N SER A 420 25.16 -15.02 -5.35
CA SER A 420 25.46 -15.05 -3.92
C SER A 420 25.67 -13.65 -3.34
N GLY A 421 26.41 -12.79 -4.04
CA GLY A 421 26.62 -11.39 -3.64
C GLY A 421 25.32 -10.59 -3.61
N HIS A 422 24.44 -10.77 -4.61
CA HIS A 422 23.13 -10.13 -4.63
C HIS A 422 22.22 -10.60 -3.49
N ILE A 423 22.24 -11.89 -3.16
CA ILE A 423 21.45 -12.45 -2.05
C ILE A 423 21.92 -11.93 -0.69
N ALA A 424 23.24 -11.80 -0.50
CA ALA A 424 23.78 -11.14 0.68
C ALA A 424 23.29 -9.68 0.78
N GLY A 425 23.34 -8.93 -0.32
CA GLY A 425 22.85 -7.55 -0.38
C GLY A 425 21.35 -7.40 -0.08
N ILE A 426 20.52 -8.33 -0.57
CA ILE A 426 19.07 -8.35 -0.26
C ILE A 426 18.84 -8.65 1.23
N SER A 427 19.62 -9.55 1.81
CA SER A 427 19.53 -9.90 3.23
C SER A 427 19.89 -8.72 4.14
N ASP A 428 20.95 -7.98 3.79
CA ASP A 428 21.32 -6.75 4.49
C ASP A 428 20.24 -5.67 4.35
N LEU A 429 19.72 -5.45 3.14
CA LEU A 429 18.63 -4.49 2.93
C LEU A 429 17.37 -4.86 3.72
N ALA A 430 17.05 -6.16 3.81
CA ALA A 430 15.92 -6.63 4.61
C ALA A 430 16.13 -6.37 6.11
N ARG A 431 17.36 -6.56 6.62
CA ARG A 431 17.72 -6.25 8.01
C ARG A 431 17.61 -4.74 8.29
N ASP A 432 18.18 -3.91 7.42
CA ASP A 432 18.13 -2.45 7.56
C ASP A 432 16.68 -1.91 7.48
N ASN A 433 15.85 -2.50 6.63
CA ASN A 433 14.42 -2.22 6.58
C ASN A 433 13.71 -2.61 7.88
N ALA A 434 14.00 -3.78 8.45
CA ALA A 434 13.40 -4.20 9.71
C ALA A 434 13.77 -3.26 10.87
N GLU A 435 15.03 -2.82 10.95
CA GLU A 435 15.50 -1.84 11.92
C GLU A 435 14.80 -0.48 11.74
N SER A 436 14.70 0.00 10.49
CA SER A 436 14.02 1.25 10.16
C SER A 436 12.53 1.20 10.51
N LEU A 437 11.86 0.08 10.24
CA LEU A 437 10.43 -0.10 10.56
C LEU A 437 10.19 -0.11 12.06
N ASN A 438 11.09 -0.69 12.85
CA ASN A 438 11.00 -0.62 14.31
C ASN A 438 11.16 0.82 14.81
N SER A 439 12.14 1.57 14.31
CA SER A 439 12.34 2.98 14.68
C SER A 439 11.16 3.88 14.29
N ILE A 440 10.57 3.68 13.11
CA ILE A 440 9.36 4.39 12.70
C ILE A 440 8.20 4.03 13.63
N SER A 441 8.04 2.75 13.96
CA SER A 441 6.98 2.31 14.87
C SER A 441 7.09 2.96 16.25
N ASP A 442 8.29 3.07 16.82
CA ASP A 442 8.54 3.73 18.10
C ASP A 442 8.20 5.23 18.02
N SER A 443 8.60 5.90 16.94
CA SER A 443 8.28 7.32 16.72
C SER A 443 6.77 7.57 16.57
N LEU A 444 6.05 6.64 15.94
CA LEU A 444 4.59 6.68 15.81
C LEU A 444 3.88 6.42 17.15
N GLN A 445 4.43 5.52 17.98
CA GLN A 445 3.95 5.30 19.34
C GLN A 445 4.06 6.59 20.15
N ASP A 446 5.24 7.22 20.17
CA ASP A 446 5.47 8.47 20.90
C ASP A 446 4.55 9.60 20.41
N SER A 447 4.39 9.73 19.09
CA SER A 447 3.51 10.73 18.49
C SER A 447 2.05 10.52 18.90
N ASN A 448 1.56 9.28 18.87
CA ASN A 448 0.20 8.94 19.31
C ASN A 448 0.00 9.22 20.81
N ASP A 449 0.97 8.91 21.66
CA ASP A 449 0.89 9.18 23.09
C ASP A 449 0.84 10.68 23.39
N GLN A 450 1.61 11.50 22.66
CA GLN A 450 1.59 12.95 22.78
C GLN A 450 0.25 13.55 22.30
N LEU A 451 -0.28 13.07 21.18
CA LEU A 451 -1.57 13.50 20.64
C LEU A 451 -2.72 13.10 21.57
N SER A 452 -2.73 11.87 22.10
CA SER A 452 -3.73 11.40 23.07
C SER A 452 -3.73 12.23 24.36
N LYS A 453 -2.55 12.52 24.92
CA LYS A 453 -2.40 13.42 26.08
C LYS A 453 -2.93 14.82 25.77
N SER A 454 -2.61 15.34 24.59
CA SER A 454 -3.09 16.65 24.13
C SER A 454 -4.61 16.67 23.99
N ALA A 455 -5.20 15.65 23.38
CA ALA A 455 -6.66 15.52 23.22
C ALA A 455 -7.38 15.57 24.57
N THR A 456 -6.85 14.85 25.57
CA THR A 456 -7.44 14.84 26.92
C THR A 456 -7.43 16.22 27.58
N LYS A 457 -6.43 17.06 27.28
CA LYS A 457 -6.32 18.43 27.81
C LYS A 457 -7.33 19.39 27.17
N TRP A 458 -7.59 19.23 25.87
CA TRP A 458 -8.51 20.08 25.11
C TRP A 458 -9.97 19.63 25.23
N PHE A 459 -10.20 18.38 25.60
CA PHE A 459 -11.53 17.82 25.73
C PHE A 459 -12.31 18.39 26.92
N LYS A 460 -13.49 18.93 26.62
CA LYS A 460 -14.52 19.27 27.58
C LYS A 460 -15.81 18.56 27.22
N ASN A 461 -16.48 18.00 28.23
CA ASN A 461 -17.76 17.31 28.08
C ASN A 461 -18.96 18.27 27.87
N SER A 462 -18.72 19.54 27.48
CA SER A 462 -19.77 20.54 27.29
C SER A 462 -20.38 20.52 25.89
N SER A 463 -19.70 19.96 24.88
CA SER A 463 -20.17 19.94 23.49
C SER A 463 -20.23 18.52 22.92
N GLY A 464 -21.37 18.20 22.28
CA GLY A 464 -21.58 16.93 21.59
C GLY A 464 -20.61 16.67 20.44
N ARG A 465 -20.10 17.73 19.78
CA ARG A 465 -19.10 17.59 18.71
C ARG A 465 -17.73 17.21 19.23
N SER A 466 -17.33 17.81 20.36
CA SER A 466 -16.10 17.45 21.06
C SER A 466 -16.13 15.99 21.53
N LEU A 467 -17.31 15.49 21.89
CA LEU A 467 -17.52 14.06 22.19
C LEU A 467 -17.30 13.16 20.96
N CYS A 468 -17.82 13.52 19.79
CA CYS A 468 -17.56 12.77 18.56
C CYS A 468 -16.07 12.68 18.24
N GLU A 469 -15.32 13.79 18.36
CA GLU A 469 -13.86 13.77 18.10
C GLU A 469 -13.10 12.95 19.13
N MET A 470 -13.47 13.02 20.41
CA MET A 470 -12.87 12.19 21.44
C MET A 470 -13.17 10.69 21.22
N ALA A 471 -14.38 10.35 20.79
CA ALA A 471 -14.76 8.98 20.48
C ALA A 471 -13.97 8.40 19.30
N LYS A 472 -13.69 9.21 18.27
CA LYS A 472 -12.78 8.82 17.17
C LYS A 472 -11.38 8.54 17.68
N ILE A 473 -10.84 9.38 18.57
CA ILE A 473 -9.50 9.21 19.16
C ILE A 473 -9.41 7.88 19.92
N ASP A 474 -10.40 7.58 20.78
CA ASP A 474 -10.45 6.31 21.51
C ASP A 474 -10.51 5.10 20.58
N HIS A 475 -11.35 5.20 19.54
CA HIS A 475 -11.53 4.16 18.55
C HIS A 475 -10.25 3.89 17.74
N THR A 476 -9.57 4.96 17.34
CA THR A 476 -8.27 4.92 16.67
C THR A 476 -7.23 4.27 17.59
N LEU A 477 -7.14 4.65 18.86
CA LEU A 477 -6.23 3.99 19.82
C LEU A 477 -6.54 2.49 20.02
N PHE A 478 -7.82 2.10 20.01
CA PHE A 478 -8.23 0.70 20.06
C PHE A 478 -7.69 -0.09 18.85
N LYS A 479 -7.92 0.42 17.63
CA LYS A 479 -7.43 -0.19 16.39
C LYS A 479 -5.92 -0.35 16.40
N LYS A 480 -5.20 0.69 16.81
CA LYS A 480 -3.74 0.68 16.94
C LYS A 480 -3.27 -0.46 17.83
N ARG A 481 -3.88 -0.60 19.01
CA ARG A 481 -3.53 -1.63 19.98
C ARG A 481 -3.70 -3.04 19.42
N ALA A 482 -4.76 -3.28 18.64
CA ALA A 482 -4.94 -4.55 17.94
C ALA A 482 -3.82 -4.80 16.92
N ILE A 483 -3.48 -3.80 16.10
CA ILE A 483 -2.39 -3.89 15.10
C ILE A 483 -1.04 -4.16 15.79
N ASP A 484 -0.67 -3.40 16.81
CA ASP A 484 0.61 -3.57 17.52
C ASP A 484 0.74 -4.96 18.15
N THR A 485 -0.36 -5.50 18.66
CA THR A 485 -0.38 -6.83 19.26
C THR A 485 -0.18 -7.92 18.22
N VAL A 486 -0.85 -7.83 17.06
CA VAL A 486 -0.61 -8.75 15.93
C VAL A 486 0.83 -8.69 15.45
N LEU A 487 1.48 -7.52 15.59
CA LEU A 487 2.90 -7.31 15.27
C LEU A 487 3.85 -7.73 16.39
N GLY A 488 3.36 -8.32 17.48
CA GLY A 488 4.17 -8.79 18.60
C GLY A 488 4.69 -7.69 19.53
N ARG A 489 4.17 -6.45 19.38
CA ARG A 489 4.52 -5.28 20.21
C ARG A 489 3.51 -5.00 21.32
N GLY A 490 2.42 -5.75 21.38
CA GLY A 490 1.38 -5.63 22.38
C GLY A 490 1.13 -6.95 23.12
N SER A 491 0.52 -6.86 24.30
CA SER A 491 0.21 -8.01 25.15
C SER A 491 -1.28 -8.37 25.16
N TRP A 492 -2.07 -7.89 24.19
CA TRP A 492 -3.51 -8.11 24.17
C TRP A 492 -3.84 -9.54 23.73
N THR A 493 -4.74 -10.19 24.46
CA THR A 493 -5.34 -11.44 24.01
C THR A 493 -6.74 -11.17 23.46
N ALA A 494 -7.27 -12.12 22.69
CA ALA A 494 -8.66 -12.05 22.22
C ALA A 494 -9.68 -11.91 23.36
N ALA A 495 -9.37 -12.38 24.57
CA ALA A 495 -10.21 -12.26 25.75
C ALA A 495 -10.14 -10.88 26.42
N ASP A 496 -9.07 -10.11 26.18
CA ASP A 496 -8.90 -8.76 26.74
C ASP A 496 -9.63 -7.68 25.92
N VAL A 497 -10.09 -8.04 24.72
CA VAL A 497 -10.84 -7.11 23.85
C VAL A 497 -12.22 -6.91 24.46
N PRO A 498 -12.58 -5.68 24.89
CA PRO A 498 -13.90 -5.41 25.46
C PRO A 498 -14.98 -5.61 24.39
N ASP A 499 -16.20 -5.90 24.82
CA ASP A 499 -17.39 -5.85 23.97
C ASP A 499 -17.63 -4.41 23.44
N ASN A 500 -18.27 -4.27 22.27
CA ASN A 500 -18.52 -2.97 21.64
C ASN A 500 -19.37 -2.04 22.51
N HIS A 501 -20.22 -2.53 23.41
CA HIS A 501 -20.95 -1.69 24.38
C HIS A 501 -20.18 -1.48 25.70
N SER A 502 -19.21 -2.34 26.00
CA SER A 502 -18.38 -2.23 27.22
C SER A 502 -17.20 -1.26 27.07
N CYS A 503 -16.85 -0.88 25.83
CA CYS A 503 -15.80 0.09 25.53
C CYS A 503 -16.25 1.55 25.76
N ARG A 504 -15.32 2.51 25.69
CA ARG A 504 -15.61 3.94 25.94
C ARG A 504 -16.59 4.53 24.92
N LEU A 505 -16.44 4.18 23.63
CA LEU A 505 -17.35 4.59 22.56
C LEU A 505 -18.75 3.95 22.73
N GLY A 506 -18.82 2.68 23.13
CA GLY A 506 -20.08 1.97 23.39
C GLY A 506 -20.89 2.59 24.52
N LYS A 507 -20.24 2.84 25.67
CA LYS A 507 -20.86 3.53 26.80
C LYS A 507 -21.39 4.92 26.44
N TRP A 508 -20.67 5.63 25.56
CA TRP A 508 -21.12 6.91 25.04
C TRP A 508 -22.33 6.75 24.11
N TYR A 509 -22.28 5.79 23.18
CA TYR A 509 -23.39 5.48 22.28
C TYR A 509 -24.69 5.19 23.02
N ASP A 510 -24.63 4.32 24.03
CA ASP A 510 -25.79 3.93 24.84
C ASP A 510 -26.32 5.10 25.70
N GLY A 511 -25.45 6.04 26.07
CA GLY A 511 -25.77 7.20 26.91
C GLY A 511 -26.35 8.41 26.17
N ILE A 512 -26.37 8.43 24.84
CA ILE A 512 -26.95 9.55 24.06
C ILE A 512 -28.46 9.53 24.21
N GLU A 513 -29.07 10.58 24.78
CA GLU A 513 -30.53 10.71 24.93
C GLU A 513 -31.22 11.58 23.86
N ASP A 514 -30.45 12.31 23.04
CA ASP A 514 -30.99 13.22 22.02
C ASP A 514 -31.82 12.47 20.97
N ALA A 515 -33.13 12.72 20.95
CA ALA A 515 -34.08 12.05 20.08
C ALA A 515 -33.84 12.34 18.59
N ASP A 516 -33.36 13.53 18.24
CA ASP A 516 -33.11 13.89 16.84
C ASP A 516 -31.85 13.19 16.33
N LEU A 517 -30.80 13.17 17.14
CA LEU A 517 -29.55 12.48 16.81
C LEU A 517 -29.77 10.97 16.63
N ARG A 518 -30.58 10.35 17.51
CA ARG A 518 -30.96 8.94 17.44
C ARG A 518 -31.70 8.56 16.15
N GLN A 519 -32.37 9.51 15.49
CA GLN A 519 -33.07 9.25 14.24
C GLN A 519 -32.19 9.30 12.99
N THR A 520 -30.98 9.85 13.10
CA THR A 520 -30.04 9.92 11.98
C THR A 520 -29.57 8.53 11.53
N ASP A 521 -29.35 8.36 10.23
CA ASP A 521 -28.80 7.11 9.68
C ASP A 521 -27.40 6.83 10.24
N ALA A 522 -26.61 7.87 10.48
CA ALA A 522 -25.28 7.78 11.08
C ALA A 522 -25.32 7.10 12.45
N PHE A 523 -26.24 7.51 13.34
CA PHE A 523 -26.40 6.91 14.66
C PHE A 523 -26.89 5.45 14.58
N LYS A 524 -27.85 5.15 13.69
CA LYS A 524 -28.42 3.80 13.55
C LYS A 524 -27.44 2.78 13.00
N THR A 525 -26.51 3.21 12.14
CA THR A 525 -25.54 2.32 11.48
C THR A 525 -24.20 2.23 12.20
N LEU A 526 -23.88 3.19 13.08
CA LEU A 526 -22.64 3.22 13.87
C LEU A 526 -22.41 1.93 14.65
N ASP A 527 -23.45 1.41 15.31
CA ASP A 527 -23.33 0.22 16.18
C ASP A 527 -22.87 -1.02 15.40
N LYS A 528 -23.44 -1.25 14.21
CA LYS A 528 -23.02 -2.36 13.34
C LYS A 528 -21.53 -2.27 12.99
N HIS A 529 -21.08 -1.12 12.50
CA HIS A 529 -19.68 -0.94 12.10
C HIS A 529 -18.74 -1.02 13.31
N HIS A 530 -19.20 -0.55 14.47
CA HIS A 530 -18.46 -0.66 15.71
C HIS A 530 -18.31 -2.10 16.18
N HIS A 531 -19.38 -2.90 16.13
CA HIS A 531 -19.34 -4.34 16.33
C HIS A 531 -18.34 -5.02 15.39
N ASP A 532 -18.38 -4.69 14.09
CA ASP A 532 -17.48 -5.27 13.08
C ASP A 532 -15.99 -5.00 13.40
N VAL A 533 -15.67 -3.82 13.96
CA VAL A 533 -14.31 -3.50 14.43
C VAL A 533 -13.88 -4.41 15.58
N HIS A 534 -14.73 -4.57 16.60
CA HIS A 534 -14.40 -5.42 17.74
C HIS A 534 -14.24 -6.89 17.33
N HIS A 535 -15.14 -7.39 16.47
CA HIS A 535 -15.08 -8.76 15.97
C HIS A 535 -13.82 -9.00 15.13
N ALA A 536 -13.49 -8.08 14.20
CA ALA A 536 -12.28 -8.18 13.40
C ALA A 536 -11.00 -8.13 14.24
N ALA A 537 -10.97 -7.32 15.32
CA ALA A 537 -9.84 -7.28 16.25
C ALA A 537 -9.65 -8.61 16.97
N VAL A 538 -10.74 -9.18 17.51
CA VAL A 538 -10.72 -10.49 18.17
C VAL A 538 -10.21 -11.57 17.24
N ASP A 539 -10.72 -11.63 16.01
CA ASP A 539 -10.31 -12.64 15.03
C ASP A 539 -8.85 -12.46 14.61
N ALA A 540 -8.39 -11.22 14.40
CA ALA A 540 -7.00 -10.93 14.06
C ALA A 540 -6.03 -11.41 15.15
N LEU A 541 -6.38 -11.17 16.42
CA LEU A 541 -5.59 -11.63 17.57
C LEU A 541 -5.58 -13.16 17.68
N LYS A 542 -6.71 -13.84 17.42
CA LYS A 542 -6.76 -15.31 17.39
C LYS A 542 -5.89 -15.89 16.27
N ALA A 543 -5.97 -15.34 15.07
CA ALA A 543 -5.16 -15.76 13.93
C ALA A 543 -3.66 -15.56 14.19
N SER A 544 -3.29 -14.43 14.80
CA SER A 544 -1.91 -14.16 15.23
C SER A 544 -1.43 -15.18 16.28
N ALA A 545 -2.26 -15.49 17.28
CA ALA A 545 -1.93 -16.46 18.32
C ALA A 545 -1.81 -17.91 17.79
N SER A 546 -2.53 -18.26 16.72
CA SER A 546 -2.38 -19.57 16.05
C SER A 546 -1.20 -19.62 15.06
N GLY A 547 -0.45 -18.51 14.91
CA GLY A 547 0.67 -18.41 13.96
C GLY A 547 0.25 -18.18 12.51
N ASP A 548 -1.05 -17.97 12.23
CA ASP A 548 -1.53 -17.67 10.87
C ASP A 548 -1.41 -16.17 10.59
N ARG A 549 -0.19 -15.76 10.24
CA ARG A 549 0.17 -14.37 9.99
C ARG A 549 -0.60 -13.76 8.81
N ASN A 550 -0.86 -14.53 7.75
CA ASN A 550 -1.59 -14.06 6.58
C ASN A 550 -3.04 -13.75 6.93
N ALA A 551 -3.72 -14.68 7.61
CA ALA A 551 -5.10 -14.45 8.06
C ALA A 551 -5.18 -13.26 9.02
N ALA A 552 -4.21 -13.12 9.94
CA ALA A 552 -4.16 -11.99 10.86
C ALA A 552 -4.07 -10.64 10.13
N LEU A 553 -3.21 -10.51 9.12
CA LEU A 553 -3.06 -9.28 8.34
C LEU A 553 -4.30 -8.95 7.51
N ASP A 554 -4.97 -9.95 6.92
CA ASP A 554 -6.22 -9.72 6.19
C ASP A 554 -7.37 -9.31 7.13
N LEU A 555 -7.40 -9.84 8.35
CA LEU A 555 -8.34 -9.41 9.38
C LEU A 555 -8.04 -7.98 9.86
N LEU A 556 -6.78 -7.55 9.92
CA LEU A 556 -6.42 -6.14 10.17
C LEU A 556 -6.89 -5.19 9.05
N LYS A 557 -6.93 -5.63 7.79
CA LYS A 557 -7.53 -4.82 6.70
C LYS A 557 -9.04 -4.70 6.82
N LYS A 558 -9.72 -5.76 7.30
CA LYS A 558 -11.16 -5.72 7.59
C LYS A 558 -11.45 -4.79 8.78
N LEU A 559 -10.64 -4.88 9.83
CA LEU A 559 -10.65 -3.95 10.98
C LEU A 559 -10.53 -2.50 10.51
N ASP A 560 -9.57 -2.21 9.61
CA ASP A 560 -9.35 -0.89 9.03
C ASP A 560 -10.59 -0.37 8.28
N THR A 561 -11.14 -1.18 7.37
CA THR A 561 -12.36 -0.84 6.63
C THR A 561 -13.53 -0.52 7.56
N ALA A 562 -13.79 -1.36 8.57
CA ALA A 562 -14.86 -1.13 9.53
C ALA A 562 -14.63 0.13 10.38
N SER A 563 -13.38 0.38 10.78
CA SER A 563 -12.98 1.54 11.57
C SER A 563 -13.16 2.86 10.83
N ASN A 564 -12.88 2.86 9.52
CA ASN A 564 -13.12 4.02 8.66
C ASN A 564 -14.62 4.34 8.53
N GLU A 565 -15.49 3.32 8.46
CA GLU A 565 -16.94 3.53 8.50
C GLU A 565 -17.41 4.09 9.85
N VAL A 566 -16.87 3.62 10.99
CA VAL A 566 -17.16 4.20 12.32
C VAL A 566 -16.79 5.69 12.35
N THR A 567 -15.57 6.03 11.90
CA THR A 567 -15.08 7.42 11.88
C THR A 567 -15.96 8.31 11.02
N LYS A 568 -16.38 7.82 9.85
CA LYS A 568 -17.31 8.51 8.94
C LYS A 568 -18.67 8.77 9.57
N ARG A 569 -19.26 7.80 10.29
CA ARG A 569 -20.53 8.03 11.00
C ARG A 569 -20.37 9.07 12.12
N LEU A 570 -19.24 9.07 12.84
CA LEU A 570 -18.95 10.08 13.84
C LEU A 570 -18.78 11.48 13.23
N ASP A 571 -18.20 11.61 12.03
CA ASP A 571 -18.16 12.85 11.27
C ASP A 571 -19.55 13.37 10.89
N GLU A 572 -20.42 12.49 10.37
CA GLU A 572 -21.79 12.83 10.01
C GLU A 572 -22.60 13.27 11.24
N MET A 573 -22.43 12.59 12.39
CA MET A 573 -23.04 12.99 13.66
C MET A 573 -22.51 14.34 14.16
N SER A 574 -21.20 14.57 14.08
CA SER A 574 -20.58 15.86 14.44
C SER A 574 -21.14 17.00 13.57
N ALA A 575 -21.31 16.77 12.27
CA ALA A 575 -21.90 17.74 11.33
C ALA A 575 -23.40 18.00 11.58
N PHE A 576 -24.14 17.02 12.09
CA PHE A 576 -25.53 17.20 12.52
C PHE A 576 -25.63 18.06 13.78
N LEU A 577 -24.79 17.80 14.79
CA LEU A 577 -24.71 18.60 16.02
C LEU A 577 -24.24 20.04 15.71
N HIS A 578 -23.27 20.17 14.80
CA HIS A 578 -23.17 21.21 13.75
C HIS A 578 -24.34 22.20 13.59
N SER A 579 -25.24 21.75 12.72
CA SER A 579 -26.39 22.51 12.27
C SER A 579 -27.38 22.79 13.41
N LYS A 580 -27.57 21.86 14.35
CA LYS A 580 -28.52 22.02 15.47
C LYS A 580 -28.16 23.19 16.39
N GLU A 581 -26.92 23.27 16.87
CA GLU A 581 -26.46 24.40 17.71
C GLU A 581 -26.53 25.73 16.92
N SER A 582 -26.16 25.72 15.63
CA SER A 582 -26.25 26.92 14.79
C SER A 582 -27.70 27.43 14.60
N ILE A 583 -28.68 26.53 14.63
CA ILE A 583 -30.11 26.85 14.55
C ILE A 583 -30.59 27.43 15.89
N GLU A 584 -30.13 26.89 17.02
CA GLU A 584 -30.45 27.40 18.36
C GLU A 584 -29.83 28.77 18.63
N GLU A 585 -28.60 29.02 18.20
CA GLU A 585 -27.95 30.34 18.25
C GLU A 585 -28.66 31.38 17.38
N ARG A 586 -29.10 30.99 16.18
CA ARG A 586 -29.93 31.87 15.32
C ARG A 586 -31.27 32.20 15.97
N ARG A 587 -31.86 31.29 16.76
CA ARG A 587 -33.10 31.54 17.53
C ARG A 587 -32.91 32.46 18.72
N LYS A 588 -31.71 32.51 19.34
CA LYS A 588 -31.38 33.46 20.42
C LYS A 588 -31.29 34.92 19.96
N ARG A 589 -31.12 35.17 18.65
CA ARG A 589 -31.19 36.52 18.07
C ARG A 589 -32.65 36.84 17.70
N GLU A 590 -33.38 37.43 18.65
CA GLU A 590 -34.83 37.77 18.53
C GLU A 590 -35.18 38.35 17.15
N ARG A 591 -36.08 37.67 16.42
CA ARG A 591 -36.78 38.19 15.24
C ARG A 591 -38.18 38.65 15.67
N VAL A 592 -38.55 39.88 15.32
CA VAL A 592 -39.85 40.50 15.64
C VAL A 592 -40.87 40.02 14.61
N GLN A 593 -41.97 39.40 15.05
CA GLN A 593 -43.06 39.04 14.14
C GLN A 593 -43.72 40.32 13.61
N VAL A 594 -43.94 40.39 12.29
CA VAL A 594 -44.59 41.53 11.64
C VAL A 594 -45.91 41.10 11.02
N GLU A 595 -46.91 41.98 11.01
CA GLU A 595 -48.21 41.72 10.38
C GLU A 595 -48.03 41.57 8.87
N GLY A 596 -47.91 40.31 8.41
CA GLY A 596 -47.93 39.82 7.03
C GLY A 596 -47.94 40.86 5.91
N LYS A 597 -46.88 41.66 5.78
CA LYS A 597 -46.86 42.78 4.83
C LYS A 597 -46.47 42.26 3.45
N PRO A 598 -47.33 42.37 2.43
CA PRO A 598 -46.98 41.96 1.08
C PRO A 598 -45.92 42.89 0.49
N ILE A 599 -44.89 42.30 -0.10
CA ILE A 599 -43.78 42.95 -0.79
C ILE A 599 -43.60 42.31 -2.17
N GLN A 600 -42.98 43.07 -3.09
CA GLN A 600 -42.54 42.57 -4.39
C GLN A 600 -41.02 42.59 -4.43
N MET A 601 -40.42 41.44 -4.66
CA MET A 601 -38.98 41.25 -4.78
C MET A 601 -38.60 41.16 -6.26
N HIS A 602 -37.62 41.95 -6.70
CA HIS A 602 -37.16 42.00 -8.09
C HIS A 602 -35.70 41.55 -8.15
N GLY A 603 -35.41 40.50 -8.88
CA GLY A 603 -34.05 39.94 -8.95
C GLY A 603 -33.95 38.90 -10.05
N ASP A 604 -32.80 38.86 -10.74
CA ASP A 604 -32.49 37.89 -11.79
C ASP A 604 -33.58 37.73 -12.88
N GLY A 605 -34.12 38.87 -13.35
CA GLY A 605 -35.13 38.93 -14.41
C GLY A 605 -36.54 38.48 -14.02
N LYS A 606 -36.79 38.18 -12.73
CA LYS A 606 -38.12 37.78 -12.21
C LYS A 606 -38.59 38.68 -11.08
N THR A 607 -39.92 38.77 -10.95
CA THR A 607 -40.60 39.42 -9.81
C THR A 607 -41.28 38.35 -8.97
N VAL A 608 -40.91 38.27 -7.69
CA VAL A 608 -41.44 37.29 -6.73
C VAL A 608 -42.30 38.02 -5.69
N PRO A 609 -43.62 37.74 -5.62
CA PRO A 609 -44.46 38.25 -4.54
C PRO A 609 -44.14 37.49 -3.24
N ALA A 610 -43.87 38.22 -2.17
CA ALA A 610 -43.59 37.64 -0.86
C ALA A 610 -44.31 38.39 0.26
N ILE A 611 -44.50 37.74 1.40
CA ILE A 611 -45.16 38.30 2.59
C ILE A 611 -44.14 38.32 3.71
N VAL A 612 -43.84 39.48 4.27
CA VAL A 612 -42.91 39.57 5.40
C VAL A 612 -43.59 39.08 6.67
N VAL A 613 -43.01 38.06 7.31
CA VAL A 613 -43.56 37.39 8.50
C VAL A 613 -42.80 37.71 9.78
N ASP A 614 -41.50 37.98 9.67
CA ASP A 614 -40.69 38.48 10.78
C ASP A 614 -39.54 39.34 10.29
N GLU A 615 -39.01 40.20 11.17
CA GLU A 615 -37.89 41.08 10.90
C GLU A 615 -36.81 40.89 11.97
N GLY A 616 -35.55 40.90 11.55
CA GLY A 616 -34.39 40.83 12.43
C GLY A 616 -33.35 41.88 12.04
N PRO A 617 -32.33 42.11 12.87
CA PRO A 617 -31.37 43.20 12.69
C PRO A 617 -30.56 43.14 11.39
N ARG A 618 -30.44 41.96 10.76
CA ARG A 618 -29.70 41.76 9.48
C ARG A 618 -30.59 41.37 8.30
N GLY A 619 -31.90 41.28 8.46
CA GLY A 619 -32.73 40.66 7.43
C GLY A 619 -34.19 40.46 7.82
N ILE A 620 -34.99 39.99 6.87
CA ILE A 620 -36.40 39.65 7.07
C ILE A 620 -36.65 38.16 6.87
N GLY A 621 -37.70 37.64 7.49
CA GLY A 621 -38.34 36.38 7.17
C GLY A 621 -39.52 36.64 6.25
N VAL A 622 -39.64 35.86 5.18
CA VAL A 622 -40.69 36.03 4.18
C VAL A 622 -41.39 34.71 3.85
N GLU A 623 -42.65 34.79 3.47
CA GLU A 623 -43.42 33.70 2.86
C GLU A 623 -43.61 33.98 1.36
N GLY A 624 -43.20 33.05 0.49
CA GLY A 624 -43.30 33.22 -0.98
C GLY A 624 -42.02 32.91 -1.75
N VAL A 625 -40.89 32.72 -1.06
CA VAL A 625 -39.62 32.29 -1.66
C VAL A 625 -39.49 30.76 -1.61
N SER A 626 -38.78 30.21 -2.59
CA SER A 626 -38.58 28.79 -2.82
C SER A 626 -37.10 28.41 -2.72
N GLN A 627 -36.79 27.11 -2.68
CA GLN A 627 -35.40 26.63 -2.64
C GLN A 627 -34.58 27.09 -3.86
N SER A 628 -35.20 27.28 -5.02
CA SER A 628 -34.53 27.81 -6.22
C SER A 628 -34.16 29.30 -6.12
N ASP A 629 -34.62 30.01 -5.08
CA ASP A 629 -34.29 31.41 -4.86
C ASP A 629 -33.10 31.60 -3.91
N VAL A 630 -32.67 30.53 -3.22
CA VAL A 630 -31.55 30.58 -2.25
C VAL A 630 -30.24 30.93 -2.97
N GLY A 631 -29.54 31.94 -2.46
CA GLY A 631 -28.29 32.48 -3.01
C GLY A 631 -28.49 33.62 -4.01
N GLN A 632 -29.73 33.93 -4.43
CA GLN A 632 -30.01 35.05 -5.34
C GLN A 632 -30.21 36.36 -4.58
N VAL A 633 -29.80 37.44 -5.22
CA VAL A 633 -30.00 38.82 -4.77
C VAL A 633 -31.33 39.33 -5.30
N PHE A 634 -32.13 39.93 -4.43
CA PHE A 634 -33.35 40.62 -4.80
C PHE A 634 -33.36 42.03 -4.24
N THR A 635 -33.84 42.97 -5.05
CA THR A 635 -34.21 44.32 -4.64
C THR A 635 -35.68 44.32 -4.20
N LEU A 636 -35.95 44.82 -2.99
CA LEU A 636 -37.31 44.88 -2.44
C LEU A 636 -37.56 46.22 -1.75
N ASN A 637 -38.82 46.64 -1.74
CA ASN A 637 -39.25 47.85 -1.03
C ASN A 637 -39.88 47.47 0.33
N TYR A 638 -39.05 47.46 1.36
CA TYR A 638 -39.47 47.20 2.74
C TYR A 638 -38.67 48.10 3.68
N ASN A 639 -39.32 49.16 4.19
CA ASN A 639 -38.70 50.26 4.94
C ASN A 639 -37.63 51.03 4.15
N GLY A 640 -37.77 51.07 2.82
CA GLY A 640 -36.80 51.60 1.87
C GLY A 640 -36.52 50.59 0.77
N GLU A 641 -35.89 51.03 -0.32
CA GLU A 641 -35.37 50.13 -1.35
C GLU A 641 -34.06 49.52 -0.84
N ARG A 642 -34.04 48.20 -0.68
CA ARG A 642 -32.88 47.45 -0.14
C ARG A 642 -32.61 46.24 -1.00
N GLU A 643 -31.34 45.87 -1.12
CA GLU A 643 -30.92 44.60 -1.70
C GLU A 643 -30.67 43.57 -0.60
N GLY A 644 -31.14 42.36 -0.84
CA GLY A 644 -30.90 41.25 0.08
C GLY A 644 -30.80 39.91 -0.62
N VAL A 645 -29.98 39.04 -0.03
CA VAL A 645 -29.74 37.67 -0.49
C VAL A 645 -30.67 36.72 0.24
N VAL A 646 -31.38 35.86 -0.51
CA VAL A 646 -32.13 34.77 0.10
C VAL A 646 -31.14 33.74 0.66
N ARG A 647 -31.05 33.60 1.97
CA ARG A 647 -30.08 32.70 2.63
C ARG A 647 -30.60 31.28 2.81
N TRP A 648 -31.90 31.11 2.92
CA TRP A 648 -32.54 29.81 3.04
C TRP A 648 -34.01 29.91 2.65
N ALA A 649 -34.57 28.79 2.18
CA ALA A 649 -36.00 28.60 1.99
C ALA A 649 -36.39 27.19 2.43
N SER A 650 -37.47 27.06 3.18
CA SER A 650 -38.01 25.80 3.68
C SER A 650 -39.54 25.85 3.60
N GLY A 651 -40.12 24.99 2.74
CA GLY A 651 -41.53 25.01 2.42
C GLY A 651 -41.94 26.32 1.73
N LYS A 652 -42.86 27.08 2.34
CA LYS A 652 -43.29 28.41 1.85
C LYS A 652 -42.55 29.57 2.50
N ARG A 653 -41.66 29.32 3.48
CA ARG A 653 -40.92 30.34 4.24
C ARG A 653 -39.48 30.42 3.77
N GLY A 654 -38.88 31.60 3.83
CA GLY A 654 -37.45 31.77 3.68
C GLY A 654 -36.93 33.02 4.36
N GLY A 655 -35.62 33.16 4.44
CA GLY A 655 -34.94 34.29 5.05
C GLY A 655 -34.16 35.09 4.03
N ILE A 656 -34.34 36.40 4.04
CA ILE A 656 -33.56 37.35 3.24
C ILE A 656 -32.64 38.09 4.21
N GLU A 657 -31.34 38.09 3.92
CA GLU A 657 -30.35 38.90 4.63
C GLU A 657 -30.03 40.12 3.76
N PHE A 658 -30.08 41.33 4.31
CA PHE A 658 -29.73 42.54 3.58
C PHE A 658 -28.21 42.75 3.59
N ASP A 659 -27.65 43.31 2.51
CA ASP A 659 -26.20 43.57 2.37
C ASP A 659 -25.73 44.88 3.08
N ASP A 660 -26.55 45.44 3.98
CA ASP A 660 -26.31 46.72 4.66
C ASP A 660 -25.46 46.60 5.95
#